data_AF-A0A3B0YW37-F1
#
_entry.id   AF-A0A3B0YW37-F1
#
_cell.length_a   1.000
_cell.length_b   1.000
_cell.length_c   1.000
_cell.angle_alpha   90.00
_cell.angle_beta   90.00
_cell.angle_gamma   90.00
#
_symmetry.space_group_name_H-M   'P 1'
#
loop_
_entity.id
_entity.type
_entity.pdbx_description
1 polymer ?
#
loop_
_entity_poly.entity_id
_entity_poly.type
_entity_poly.pdbx_seq_one_letter_code
_entity_poly.pdbx_strand_id
1 'polypeptide(L)'
;MNAEKMTRTPLLQGGRFTHSLFMRGLMLTAIVVLAGFWAVAQAAEPQPLNALKAINFAGLPGNQVQITFEMSQPAENPASFTIDNPARIAFDLPATKSELAKRSQSIGIGSAKSITAVEVKGRTRVVLNLLTMVSYETRTEGNNIVVVLGGNSAVSTPASTFSAAPTAANASADSGVAGISNIDFRRGDQGEGRVIITLSNPSIPIDMRQEAGNIVVDLRGAQLPEELQRRLDVTDFATPVKLIDTEATSAGTHMVITTNGEYEHLAYQADDQFTIEIRETTKEEQDERRKQEFGYTGERLSLNFQDIEVRSVLQLLADFTGTNVVVSDTVSGSLTLRMQNVPWDQALDIVLKTKGLAKRENGNVMLIAPGEEIAAREKLELESQKQIEELAPLYADFIQINYAKAGDIAILLKSEDSSLMSERGKATIDERTNTLLIQDTSEKLGEIRKLVALLDIPVRQVLIESRIVIANNDFARDLGVKFGLAGNSERGRDFIIGGGTQPGDTDFGSTPGFESPGGSGLAGLLVDLPAANPSGSLGIALGKVGSSLLQLELSAMQLEDRGEVVSSPRVITSNQQEALIQQGVEIPYQRASSSGATAVSFKEAVLQLKVTPQITPDDHIIMDLQVNKDSVGQVFAGVPSIDTRSVTTTVLVDNGETLVLGGIYEQETGVQAERVPFFGSLPGVGWLFKTEAKTNNKQELLIFVTPKIIKQSVSIN
;
A
#
# COMPACT_ATOMS: atom_id res chain seq x y z
N MET A 1 73.57 -28.10 -32.83
CA MET A 1 74.13 -29.41 -32.46
C MET A 1 73.09 -30.45 -32.86
N ASN A 2 73.42 -31.23 -33.91
CA ASN A 2 72.78 -32.42 -34.52
C ASN A 2 71.27 -32.35 -34.87
N ALA A 3 70.87 -32.09 -36.13
CA ALA A 3 70.84 -32.98 -37.33
C ALA A 3 69.63 -33.94 -37.29
N GLU A 4 68.78 -34.15 -38.31
CA GLU A 4 69.02 -34.15 -39.76
C GLU A 4 67.70 -34.23 -40.59
N LYS A 5 67.72 -33.60 -41.78
CA LYS A 5 67.08 -33.86 -43.11
C LYS A 5 65.68 -34.50 -43.23
N MET A 6 64.70 -33.95 -43.98
CA MET A 6 64.57 -33.63 -45.43
C MET A 6 64.51 -34.81 -46.43
N THR A 7 63.49 -34.75 -47.31
CA THR A 7 63.35 -35.29 -48.70
C THR A 7 63.02 -36.79 -48.88
N ARG A 8 62.23 -37.30 -49.86
CA ARG A 8 61.71 -36.92 -51.20
C ARG A 8 60.59 -37.96 -51.57
N THR A 9 59.40 -37.63 -52.11
CA THR A 9 58.97 -37.57 -53.56
C THR A 9 59.26 -38.84 -54.41
N PRO A 10 58.67 -39.10 -55.63
CA PRO A 10 57.52 -38.48 -56.35
C PRO A 10 56.69 -39.49 -57.26
N LEU A 11 55.84 -38.91 -58.15
CA LEU A 11 55.45 -39.33 -59.53
C LEU A 11 54.15 -40.15 -59.71
N LEU A 12 53.10 -39.63 -60.38
CA LEU A 12 52.81 -39.46 -61.85
C LEU A 12 51.53 -40.32 -62.10
N GLN A 13 50.60 -40.11 -63.02
CA GLN A 13 50.14 -39.05 -63.91
C GLN A 13 48.99 -39.67 -64.72
N GLY A 14 47.95 -38.89 -65.06
CA GLY A 14 46.99 -39.20 -66.13
C GLY A 14 45.89 -40.20 -65.76
N GLY A 15 44.65 -40.08 -66.23
CA GLY A 15 44.07 -39.16 -67.20
C GLY A 15 42.69 -39.69 -67.60
N ARG A 16 41.70 -38.79 -67.53
CA ARG A 16 40.55 -38.64 -68.44
C ARG A 16 39.58 -39.81 -68.70
N PHE A 17 38.32 -39.46 -68.39
CA PHE A 17 37.12 -39.58 -69.23
C PHE A 17 36.31 -40.89 -69.23
N THR A 18 35.06 -40.67 -68.79
CA THR A 18 33.78 -41.12 -69.34
C THR A 18 33.21 -42.50 -69.02
N HIS A 19 32.06 -42.42 -68.33
CA HIS A 19 30.79 -43.11 -68.61
C HIS A 19 30.86 -44.55 -69.11
N SER A 20 30.41 -45.47 -68.26
CA SER A 20 29.05 -45.98 -68.34
C SER A 20 28.75 -46.83 -67.10
N LEU A 21 27.47 -46.90 -66.75
CA LEU A 21 26.81 -47.84 -65.82
C LEU A 21 27.73 -48.87 -65.14
N PHE A 22 27.76 -48.89 -63.80
CA PHE A 22 27.53 -50.10 -62.99
C PHE A 22 27.51 -49.73 -61.50
N MET A 23 26.50 -48.95 -61.13
CA MET A 23 26.16 -48.66 -59.74
C MET A 23 25.34 -49.84 -59.19
N ARG A 24 25.99 -50.98 -59.00
CA ARG A 24 25.49 -52.16 -58.25
C ARG A 24 26.66 -53.13 -58.12
N GLY A 25 27.11 -53.35 -56.88
CA GLY A 25 28.08 -54.41 -56.58
C GLY A 25 29.49 -53.94 -56.27
N LEU A 26 29.65 -52.91 -55.43
CA LEU A 26 30.82 -52.82 -54.54
C LEU A 26 30.44 -52.08 -53.25
N MET A 27 29.29 -52.48 -52.70
CA MET A 27 28.77 -52.09 -51.40
C MET A 27 29.15 -53.18 -50.37
N LEU A 28 30.43 -53.54 -50.26
CA LEU A 28 30.84 -54.56 -49.28
C LEU A 28 32.28 -54.52 -48.75
N THR A 29 33.14 -53.59 -49.17
CA THR A 29 34.54 -53.54 -48.67
C THR A 29 35.02 -52.11 -48.42
N ALA A 30 34.14 -51.30 -47.84
CA ALA A 30 34.47 -50.09 -47.09
C ALA A 30 33.90 -50.17 -45.65
N ILE A 31 33.80 -51.40 -45.12
CA ILE A 31 33.11 -51.78 -43.87
C ILE A 31 34.09 -52.13 -42.72
N VAL A 32 35.43 -52.07 -42.88
CA VAL A 32 36.35 -52.61 -41.85
C VAL A 32 37.43 -51.67 -41.30
N VAL A 33 37.64 -50.43 -41.81
CA VAL A 33 38.69 -49.54 -41.25
C VAL A 33 38.22 -48.10 -40.97
N LEU A 34 36.91 -47.87 -40.92
CA LEU A 34 36.30 -46.74 -40.17
C LEU A 34 35.43 -47.28 -39.00
N ALA A 35 35.83 -48.42 -38.45
CA ALA A 35 35.16 -49.15 -37.37
C ALA A 35 35.85 -48.95 -36.00
N GLY A 36 36.24 -47.71 -35.71
CA GLY A 36 36.75 -47.30 -34.39
C GLY A 36 36.60 -45.78 -34.27
N PHE A 37 35.65 -45.35 -33.44
CA PHE A 37 35.12 -43.98 -33.33
C PHE A 37 34.05 -43.55 -34.35
N TRP A 38 33.11 -44.45 -34.63
CA TRP A 38 31.69 -44.10 -34.74
C TRP A 38 30.96 -44.68 -33.52
N ALA A 39 31.43 -44.33 -32.32
CA ALA A 39 30.49 -44.15 -31.23
C ALA A 39 29.82 -42.81 -31.53
N VAL A 40 28.66 -42.89 -32.17
CA VAL A 40 27.69 -41.81 -32.14
C VAL A 40 27.49 -41.53 -30.65
N ALA A 41 28.15 -40.50 -30.13
CA ALA A 41 27.55 -39.74 -29.05
C ALA A 41 26.28 -39.17 -29.68
N GLN A 42 25.22 -39.98 -29.64
CA GLN A 42 23.90 -39.46 -29.41
C GLN A 42 24.16 -38.60 -28.17
N ALA A 43 24.29 -37.28 -28.37
CA ALA A 43 23.94 -36.37 -27.33
C ALA A 43 22.51 -36.77 -27.01
N ALA A 44 22.38 -37.63 -26.00
CA ALA A 44 21.09 -38.06 -25.50
C ALA A 44 20.34 -36.75 -25.31
N GLU A 45 19.18 -36.62 -25.97
CA GLU A 45 18.25 -35.57 -25.58
C GLU A 45 18.18 -35.64 -24.05
N PRO A 46 18.44 -34.53 -23.33
CA PRO A 46 18.50 -34.57 -21.88
C PRO A 46 17.19 -35.17 -21.40
N GLN A 47 17.28 -36.41 -20.89
CA GLN A 47 16.13 -37.11 -20.35
C GLN A 47 15.60 -36.22 -19.23
N PRO A 48 14.31 -35.82 -19.26
CA PRO A 48 13.78 -34.94 -18.24
C PRO A 48 13.87 -35.68 -16.90
N LEU A 49 14.72 -35.19 -15.99
CA LEU A 49 14.89 -35.70 -14.63
C LEU A 49 13.70 -35.31 -13.75
N ASN A 50 12.96 -34.27 -14.14
CA ASN A 50 11.83 -33.75 -13.40
C ASN A 50 10.58 -33.60 -14.29
N ALA A 51 9.41 -33.55 -13.67
CA ALA A 51 8.14 -33.32 -14.33
C ALA A 51 7.32 -32.25 -13.58
N LEU A 52 6.79 -31.28 -14.32
CA LEU A 52 5.86 -30.27 -13.83
C LEU A 52 4.44 -30.88 -13.78
N LYS A 53 3.96 -31.18 -12.57
CA LYS A 53 2.70 -31.90 -12.33
C LYS A 53 1.50 -30.97 -12.28
N ALA A 54 1.63 -29.84 -11.59
CA ALA A 54 0.56 -28.88 -11.40
C ALA A 54 1.09 -27.45 -11.37
N ILE A 55 0.22 -26.52 -11.76
CA ILE A 55 0.40 -25.09 -11.53
C ILE A 55 -0.80 -24.66 -10.70
N ASN A 56 -0.55 -24.23 -9.46
CA ASN A 56 -1.55 -23.71 -8.55
C ASN A 56 -1.36 -22.20 -8.42
N PHE A 57 -2.44 -21.45 -8.22
CA PHE A 57 -2.37 -20.01 -8.02
C PHE A 57 -3.35 -19.55 -6.95
N ALA A 58 -2.93 -18.59 -6.15
CA ALA A 58 -3.72 -17.99 -5.07
C ALA A 58 -3.47 -16.48 -5.04
N GLY A 59 -4.53 -15.70 -4.79
CA GLY A 59 -4.40 -14.29 -4.47
C GLY A 59 -3.83 -14.13 -3.06
N LEU A 60 -2.89 -13.21 -2.90
CA LEU A 60 -2.34 -12.77 -1.62
C LEU A 60 -2.80 -11.33 -1.34
N PRO A 61 -2.75 -10.88 -0.06
CA PRO A 61 -3.03 -9.48 0.29
C PRO A 61 -2.20 -8.49 -0.53
N GLY A 62 -2.72 -7.27 -0.77
CA GLY A 62 -2.01 -6.24 -1.51
C GLY A 62 -1.99 -6.43 -3.04
N ASN A 63 -3.02 -7.05 -3.61
CA ASN A 63 -3.12 -7.36 -5.05
C ASN A 63 -2.00 -8.28 -5.57
N GLN A 64 -1.42 -9.07 -4.68
CA GLN A 64 -0.36 -10.02 -4.99
C GLN A 64 -0.92 -11.35 -5.49
N VAL A 65 -0.12 -12.06 -6.26
CA VAL A 65 -0.49 -13.39 -6.78
C VAL A 65 0.65 -14.35 -6.51
N GLN A 66 0.38 -15.40 -5.74
CA GLN A 66 1.30 -16.51 -5.59
C GLN A 66 0.97 -17.58 -6.62
N ILE A 67 1.95 -17.95 -7.43
CA ILE A 67 1.89 -19.05 -8.38
C ILE A 67 2.87 -20.12 -7.91
N THR A 68 2.41 -21.36 -7.77
CA THR A 68 3.21 -22.49 -7.28
C THR A 68 3.31 -23.54 -8.38
N PHE A 69 4.53 -23.82 -8.84
CA PHE A 69 4.85 -24.91 -9.76
C PHE A 69 5.19 -26.15 -8.94
N GLU A 70 4.36 -27.19 -9.06
CA GLU A 70 4.54 -28.46 -8.35
C GLU A 70 5.36 -29.43 -9.22
N MET A 71 6.54 -29.82 -8.74
CA MET A 71 7.49 -30.65 -9.46
C MET A 71 7.56 -32.06 -8.89
N SER A 72 7.94 -33.03 -9.72
CA SER A 72 8.10 -34.44 -9.31
C SER A 72 9.29 -34.69 -8.36
N GLN A 73 10.32 -33.85 -8.45
CA GLN A 73 11.56 -33.88 -7.66
C GLN A 73 11.93 -32.45 -7.24
N PRO A 74 12.82 -32.27 -6.24
CA PRO A 74 13.31 -30.94 -5.84
C PRO A 74 13.86 -30.16 -7.04
N ALA A 75 13.50 -28.88 -7.14
CA ALA A 75 13.84 -28.03 -8.28
C ALA A 75 14.79 -26.89 -7.90
N GLU A 76 15.62 -26.47 -8.84
CA GLU A 76 16.46 -25.27 -8.72
C GLU A 76 15.67 -24.02 -9.14
N ASN A 77 16.14 -22.83 -8.75
CA ASN A 77 15.47 -21.57 -9.12
C ASN A 77 15.47 -21.42 -10.65
N PRO A 78 14.30 -21.15 -11.27
CA PRO A 78 14.21 -21.02 -12.72
C PRO A 78 14.88 -19.75 -13.20
N ALA A 79 15.54 -19.80 -14.36
CA ALA A 79 15.91 -18.59 -15.08
C ALA A 79 14.64 -17.88 -15.55
N SER A 80 14.54 -16.58 -15.33
CA SER A 80 13.38 -15.78 -15.70
C SER A 80 13.72 -14.72 -16.75
N PHE A 81 12.78 -14.49 -17.66
CA PHE A 81 12.88 -13.52 -18.74
C PHE A 81 11.61 -12.69 -18.80
N THR A 82 11.72 -11.37 -18.89
CA THR A 82 10.56 -10.49 -18.95
C THR A 82 10.52 -9.75 -20.28
N ILE A 83 9.31 -9.54 -20.81
CA ILE A 83 9.03 -8.73 -21.99
C ILE A 83 7.97 -7.72 -21.58
N ASP A 84 8.18 -6.44 -21.85
CA ASP A 84 7.25 -5.40 -21.41
C ASP A 84 6.07 -5.20 -22.38
N ASN A 85 6.29 -5.28 -23.69
CA ASN A 85 5.25 -5.09 -24.70
C ASN A 85 5.16 -6.27 -25.69
N PRO A 86 4.17 -7.19 -25.54
CA PRO A 86 3.18 -7.28 -24.45
C PRO A 86 3.78 -7.85 -23.15
N ALA A 87 3.27 -7.41 -22.00
CA ALA A 87 3.77 -7.77 -20.66
C ALA A 87 3.73 -9.28 -20.40
N ARG A 88 4.92 -9.91 -20.31
CA ARG A 88 5.10 -11.36 -20.11
C ARG A 88 6.29 -11.66 -19.21
N ILE A 89 6.15 -12.68 -18.38
CA ILE A 89 7.25 -13.28 -17.62
C ILE A 89 7.38 -14.74 -18.05
N ALA A 90 8.53 -15.16 -18.53
CA ALA A 90 8.83 -16.52 -18.92
C ALA A 90 9.83 -17.14 -17.92
N PHE A 91 9.47 -18.28 -17.36
CA PHE A 91 10.33 -19.09 -16.48
C PHE A 91 10.81 -20.32 -17.24
N ASP A 92 12.13 -20.50 -17.34
CA ASP A 92 12.73 -21.66 -17.96
C ASP A 92 13.07 -22.72 -16.91
N LEU A 93 12.39 -23.87 -17.00
CA LEU A 93 12.60 -25.04 -16.15
C LEU A 93 13.53 -26.04 -16.88
N PRO A 94 14.83 -26.12 -16.54
CA PRO A 94 15.76 -27.04 -17.19
C PRO A 94 15.40 -28.50 -16.86
N ALA A 95 15.68 -29.42 -17.79
CA ALA A 95 15.50 -30.88 -17.62
C ALA A 95 14.11 -31.29 -17.07
N THR A 96 13.08 -30.51 -17.36
CA THR A 96 11.71 -30.69 -16.84
C THR A 96 10.75 -30.96 -17.98
N LYS A 97 9.96 -32.03 -17.87
CA LYS A 97 8.83 -32.35 -18.76
C LYS A 97 7.52 -31.76 -18.25
N SER A 98 6.60 -31.37 -19.13
CA SER A 98 5.26 -30.91 -18.71
C SER A 98 4.27 -32.09 -18.62
N GLU A 99 3.78 -32.40 -17.42
CA GLU A 99 2.69 -33.36 -17.15
C GLU A 99 1.36 -32.68 -16.80
N LEU A 100 1.25 -31.38 -17.11
CA LEU A 100 0.05 -30.60 -16.83
C LEU A 100 -1.17 -31.10 -17.60
N ALA A 101 -2.31 -31.21 -16.90
CA ALA A 101 -3.59 -31.58 -17.49
C ALA A 101 -4.05 -30.60 -18.59
N LYS A 102 -3.67 -29.31 -18.49
CA LYS A 102 -3.93 -28.27 -19.49
C LYS A 102 -2.66 -27.48 -19.75
N ARG A 103 -2.30 -27.33 -21.03
CA ARG A 103 -1.12 -26.56 -21.48
C ARG A 103 -1.24 -25.06 -21.21
N SER A 104 -2.45 -24.53 -21.18
CA SER A 104 -2.74 -23.12 -20.90
C SER A 104 -3.90 -23.02 -19.90
N GLN A 105 -3.77 -22.09 -18.96
CA GLN A 105 -4.76 -21.84 -17.91
C GLN A 105 -4.99 -20.33 -17.75
N SER A 106 -6.25 -19.93 -17.59
CA SER A 106 -6.60 -18.54 -17.23
C SER A 106 -6.45 -18.38 -15.72
N ILE A 107 -5.75 -17.33 -15.28
CA ILE A 107 -5.56 -17.02 -13.86
C ILE A 107 -6.59 -15.96 -13.45
N GLY A 108 -6.55 -14.78 -14.08
CA GLY A 108 -7.54 -13.72 -13.87
C GLY A 108 -7.55 -13.12 -12.46
N ILE A 109 -6.43 -13.20 -11.74
CA ILE A 109 -6.25 -12.69 -10.37
C ILE A 109 -5.05 -11.73 -10.41
N GLY A 110 -5.18 -10.57 -9.76
CA GLY A 110 -4.15 -9.52 -9.78
C GLY A 110 -3.77 -9.11 -11.20
N SER A 111 -2.47 -8.92 -11.45
CA SER A 111 -1.94 -8.59 -12.79
C SER A 111 -1.77 -9.81 -13.69
N ALA A 112 -2.03 -11.04 -13.22
CA ALA A 112 -1.82 -12.28 -13.97
C ALA A 112 -3.05 -12.67 -14.81
N LYS A 113 -2.92 -12.61 -16.14
CA LYS A 113 -4.01 -12.93 -17.08
C LYS A 113 -4.10 -14.44 -17.34
N SER A 114 -3.01 -15.04 -17.81
CA SER A 114 -2.97 -16.48 -18.15
C SER A 114 -1.55 -17.03 -18.06
N ILE A 115 -1.43 -18.34 -17.90
CA ILE A 115 -0.14 -19.05 -17.85
C ILE A 115 -0.13 -20.19 -18.86
N THR A 116 0.98 -20.36 -19.58
CA THR A 116 1.14 -21.37 -20.63
C THR A 116 2.48 -22.07 -20.48
N ALA A 117 2.50 -23.40 -20.45
CA ALA A 117 3.72 -24.19 -20.39
C ALA A 117 4.00 -24.84 -21.75
N VAL A 118 5.20 -24.62 -22.29
CA VAL A 118 5.65 -25.13 -23.58
C VAL A 118 6.96 -25.89 -23.41
N GLU A 119 7.00 -27.14 -23.88
CA GLU A 119 8.21 -27.96 -23.86
C GLU A 119 9.04 -27.74 -25.14
N VAL A 120 10.32 -27.40 -24.98
CA VAL A 120 11.24 -27.17 -26.10
C VAL A 120 12.61 -27.75 -25.76
N LYS A 121 13.14 -28.68 -26.57
CA LYS A 121 14.53 -29.19 -26.50
C LYS A 121 14.98 -29.57 -25.06
N GLY A 122 14.13 -30.29 -24.31
CA GLY A 122 14.47 -30.80 -22.97
C GLY A 122 14.35 -29.80 -21.81
N ARG A 123 13.69 -28.66 -22.01
CA ARG A 123 13.27 -27.73 -20.95
C ARG A 123 11.80 -27.35 -21.12
N THR A 124 11.11 -27.05 -20.02
CA THR A 124 9.74 -26.53 -20.05
C THR A 124 9.79 -25.03 -19.79
N ARG A 125 9.35 -24.22 -20.77
CA ARG A 125 9.19 -22.78 -20.63
C ARG A 125 7.77 -22.46 -20.19
N VAL A 126 7.62 -21.86 -19.02
CA VAL A 126 6.34 -21.43 -18.46
C VAL A 126 6.20 -19.93 -18.68
N VAL A 127 5.29 -19.52 -19.57
CA VAL A 127 5.04 -18.13 -19.93
C VAL A 127 3.79 -17.63 -19.24
N LEU A 128 3.95 -16.64 -18.38
CA LEU A 128 2.91 -15.90 -17.71
C LEU A 128 2.59 -14.62 -18.51
N ASN A 129 1.38 -14.50 -19.01
CA ASN A 129 0.87 -13.28 -19.65
C ASN A 129 0.27 -12.38 -18.57
N LEU A 130 0.67 -11.11 -18.55
CA LEU A 130 0.23 -10.12 -17.58
C LEU A 130 -0.68 -9.06 -18.23
N LEU A 131 -1.44 -8.34 -17.39
CA LEU A 131 -2.16 -7.13 -17.77
C LEU A 131 -1.22 -5.92 -17.85
N THR A 132 -0.33 -5.79 -16.87
CA THR A 132 0.73 -4.79 -16.77
C THR A 132 1.95 -5.43 -16.10
N MET A 133 3.15 -4.90 -16.38
CA MET A 133 4.38 -5.42 -15.76
C MET A 133 4.39 -5.15 -14.25
N VAL A 134 4.77 -6.15 -13.44
CA VAL A 134 4.81 -6.08 -11.97
C VAL A 134 6.07 -6.75 -11.42
N SER A 135 6.52 -6.32 -10.23
CA SER A 135 7.63 -6.97 -9.52
C SER A 135 7.30 -8.42 -9.22
N TYR A 136 8.32 -9.28 -9.19
CA TYR A 136 8.16 -10.67 -8.80
C TYR A 136 9.38 -11.18 -8.03
N GLU A 137 9.11 -12.16 -7.16
CA GLU A 137 10.13 -12.94 -6.46
C GLU A 137 9.90 -14.42 -6.76
N THR A 138 11.00 -15.17 -6.89
CA THR A 138 10.95 -16.63 -7.05
C THR A 138 11.72 -17.29 -5.91
N ARG A 139 11.13 -18.33 -5.31
CA ARG A 139 11.77 -19.13 -4.27
C ARG A 139 11.49 -20.61 -4.48
N THR A 140 12.45 -21.45 -4.16
CA THR A 140 12.33 -22.91 -4.22
C THR A 140 12.09 -23.47 -2.82
N GLU A 141 10.99 -24.22 -2.66
CA GLU A 141 10.61 -24.89 -1.42
C GLU A 141 10.48 -26.40 -1.69
N GLY A 142 11.59 -27.13 -1.55
CA GLY A 142 11.64 -28.57 -1.84
C GLY A 142 11.25 -28.86 -3.29
N ASN A 143 10.09 -29.50 -3.49
CA ASN A 143 9.54 -29.85 -4.80
C ASN A 143 8.75 -28.73 -5.48
N ASN A 144 8.58 -27.58 -4.82
CA ASN A 144 7.77 -26.49 -5.33
C ASN A 144 8.62 -25.28 -5.70
N ILE A 145 8.31 -24.65 -6.82
CA ILE A 145 8.80 -23.31 -7.14
C ILE A 145 7.64 -22.35 -6.88
N VAL A 146 7.84 -21.41 -5.97
CA VAL A 146 6.85 -20.39 -5.61
C VAL A 146 7.27 -19.07 -6.25
N VAL A 147 6.39 -18.52 -7.09
CA VAL A 147 6.52 -17.20 -7.71
C VAL A 147 5.50 -16.27 -7.07
N VAL A 148 5.94 -15.17 -6.47
CA VAL A 148 5.04 -14.15 -5.92
C VAL A 148 5.13 -12.91 -6.77
N LEU A 149 4.00 -12.47 -7.32
CA LEU A 149 3.87 -11.25 -8.13
C LEU A 149 3.30 -10.12 -7.26
N GLY A 150 3.82 -8.89 -7.40
CA GLY A 150 3.32 -7.68 -6.73
C GLY A 150 3.90 -7.40 -5.34
N GLY A 151 5.00 -8.06 -4.97
CA GLY A 151 5.72 -7.86 -3.71
C GLY A 151 6.42 -6.50 -3.64
N ASN A 152 6.15 -5.71 -2.59
CA ASN A 152 7.11 -4.73 -2.09
C ASN A 152 8.10 -5.48 -1.20
N SER A 153 9.36 -5.62 -1.64
CA SER A 153 10.42 -6.19 -0.82
C SER A 153 10.77 -5.22 0.33
N ALA A 154 10.03 -5.35 1.44
CA ALA A 154 10.36 -4.75 2.72
C ALA A 154 9.80 -5.62 3.85
N VAL A 155 10.50 -6.72 4.13
CA VAL A 155 10.32 -7.47 5.38
C VAL A 155 11.68 -7.58 6.06
N SER A 156 11.87 -6.83 7.14
CA SER A 156 12.86 -7.15 8.16
C SER A 156 12.22 -7.03 9.54
N THR A 157 12.26 -8.17 10.22
CA THR A 157 11.80 -8.56 11.56
C THR A 157 12.43 -7.71 12.69
N PRO A 158 11.87 -7.73 13.92
CA PRO A 158 12.20 -6.79 14.98
C PRO A 158 13.55 -7.08 15.65
N ALA A 159 14.28 -6.02 15.96
CA ALA A 159 15.60 -6.08 16.58
C ALA A 159 15.50 -6.43 18.08
N SER A 160 16.30 -7.44 18.48
CA SER A 160 16.72 -7.64 19.87
C SER A 160 18.09 -7.00 20.09
N THR A 161 18.24 -6.34 21.23
CA THR A 161 19.43 -5.67 21.76
C THR A 161 20.66 -6.59 21.88
N PHE A 162 21.86 -6.11 21.52
CA PHE A 162 23.11 -6.19 22.31
C PHE A 162 24.20 -5.25 21.74
N SER A 163 25.04 -4.74 22.62
CA SER A 163 26.14 -3.78 22.38
C SER A 163 27.50 -4.50 22.38
N ALA A 164 28.42 -4.13 21.46
CA ALA A 164 29.86 -3.88 21.74
C ALA A 164 30.69 -3.56 20.46
N ALA A 165 31.41 -2.43 20.54
CA ALA A 165 32.69 -1.95 19.95
C ALA A 165 33.37 -2.59 18.69
N PRO A 166 34.19 -1.79 17.95
CA PRO A 166 34.50 -1.99 16.53
C PRO A 166 35.79 -2.78 16.27
N THR A 167 35.83 -3.57 15.19
CA THR A 167 37.08 -4.00 14.55
C THR A 167 36.83 -4.14 13.05
N ALA A 168 37.63 -3.40 12.27
CA ALA A 168 37.67 -3.48 10.83
C ALA A 168 38.33 -4.78 10.36
N ALA A 169 37.63 -5.53 9.51
CA ALA A 169 38.23 -6.41 8.51
C ALA A 169 37.18 -6.78 7.46
N ASN A 170 37.52 -6.47 6.21
CA ASN A 170 36.76 -6.75 4.99
C ASN A 170 36.19 -8.17 4.91
N ALA A 171 34.87 -8.25 4.79
CA ALA A 171 34.18 -9.23 3.95
C ALA A 171 32.80 -8.63 3.63
N SER A 172 32.68 -8.11 2.42
CA SER A 172 31.45 -7.55 1.87
C SER A 172 30.37 -8.63 1.80
N ALA A 173 29.46 -8.62 2.78
CA ALA A 173 28.17 -9.27 2.66
C ALA A 173 27.18 -8.19 2.20
N ASP A 174 26.83 -8.27 0.93
CA ASP A 174 25.93 -7.39 0.22
C ASP A 174 24.52 -7.47 0.82
N SER A 175 24.20 -6.51 1.68
CA SER A 175 22.81 -6.13 1.95
C SER A 175 22.35 -5.34 0.72
N GLY A 176 22.04 -6.04 -0.37
CA GLY A 176 21.83 -5.49 -1.71
C GLY A 176 20.80 -4.36 -1.72
N VAL A 177 21.28 -3.12 -1.65
CA VAL A 177 20.45 -1.95 -1.91
C VAL A 177 20.11 -2.00 -3.40
N ALA A 178 18.82 -2.07 -3.70
CA ALA A 178 18.32 -2.06 -5.07
C ALA A 178 18.80 -0.78 -5.78
N GLY A 179 19.53 -0.93 -6.88
CA GLY A 179 20.21 0.17 -7.55
C GLY A 179 20.73 -0.22 -8.92
N ILE A 180 21.33 0.74 -9.61
CA ILE A 180 21.87 0.56 -10.96
C ILE A 180 23.39 0.44 -10.86
N SER A 181 23.93 -0.67 -11.35
CA SER A 181 25.37 -0.94 -11.33
C SER A 181 26.08 -0.39 -12.56
N ASN A 182 25.42 -0.37 -13.72
CA ASN A 182 26.01 0.15 -14.95
C ASN A 182 24.94 0.55 -15.98
N ILE A 183 25.27 1.54 -16.82
CA ILE A 183 24.49 1.93 -18.01
C ILE A 183 25.46 1.99 -19.19
N ASP A 184 25.26 1.09 -20.15
CA ASP A 184 26.07 0.97 -21.36
C ASP A 184 25.19 1.21 -22.61
N PHE A 185 25.82 1.67 -23.69
CA PHE A 185 25.18 1.85 -24.99
C PHE A 185 25.98 1.16 -26.07
N ARG A 186 25.32 0.33 -26.88
CA ARG A 186 25.96 -0.37 -28.00
C ARG A 186 25.14 -0.26 -29.26
N ARG A 187 25.83 -0.13 -30.39
CA ARG A 187 25.25 -0.32 -31.71
C ARG A 187 25.14 -1.81 -32.01
N GLY A 188 23.96 -2.27 -32.43
CA GLY A 188 23.74 -3.62 -32.94
C GLY A 188 24.09 -3.79 -34.42
N ASP A 189 24.01 -5.03 -34.90
CA ASP A 189 24.51 -5.41 -36.23
C ASP A 189 23.63 -4.88 -37.37
N GLN A 190 22.35 -4.57 -37.08
CA GLN A 190 21.37 -4.02 -38.04
C GLN A 190 21.18 -2.50 -37.88
N GLY A 191 22.04 -1.84 -37.09
CA GLY A 191 21.93 -0.39 -36.84
C GLY A 191 20.98 0.01 -35.71
N GLU A 192 20.48 -0.97 -34.95
CA GLU A 192 19.73 -0.74 -33.72
C GLU A 192 20.61 -0.16 -32.60
N GLY A 193 20.04 0.75 -31.81
CA GLY A 193 20.67 1.23 -30.58
C GLY A 193 20.23 0.37 -29.40
N ARG A 194 21.18 -0.19 -28.66
CA ARG A 194 20.92 -1.02 -27.48
C ARG A 194 21.37 -0.30 -26.23
N VAL A 195 20.41 0.10 -25.41
CA VAL A 195 20.65 0.65 -24.07
C VAL A 195 20.62 -0.54 -23.10
N ILE A 196 21.74 -0.80 -22.44
CA ILE A 196 21.91 -1.95 -21.53
C ILE A 196 22.08 -1.40 -20.12
N ILE A 197 21.13 -1.70 -19.24
CA ILE A 197 21.13 -1.27 -17.85
C ILE A 197 21.38 -2.52 -17.00
N THR A 198 22.48 -2.51 -16.25
CA THR A 198 22.80 -3.58 -15.29
C THR A 198 22.25 -3.20 -13.92
N LEU A 199 21.35 -4.02 -13.41
CA LEU A 199 20.63 -3.82 -12.15
C LEU A 199 21.35 -4.59 -11.03
N SER A 200 21.46 -4.02 -9.83
CA SER A 200 21.96 -4.77 -8.68
C SER A 200 20.97 -5.83 -8.20
N ASN A 201 19.68 -5.66 -8.54
CA ASN A 201 18.63 -6.61 -8.21
C ASN A 201 17.65 -6.75 -9.41
N PRO A 202 17.41 -7.97 -9.91
CA PRO A 202 16.51 -8.21 -11.03
C PRO A 202 15.02 -7.94 -10.71
N SER A 203 14.64 -7.79 -9.45
CA SER A 203 13.26 -7.53 -9.00
C SER A 203 12.89 -6.03 -8.94
N ILE A 204 13.77 -5.12 -9.39
CA ILE A 204 13.50 -3.67 -9.42
C ILE A 204 12.27 -3.39 -10.32
N PRO A 205 11.24 -2.68 -9.83
CA PRO A 205 10.11 -2.28 -10.65
C PRO A 205 10.54 -1.25 -11.70
N ILE A 206 10.36 -1.59 -12.98
CA ILE A 206 10.67 -0.74 -14.13
C ILE A 206 9.35 -0.34 -14.80
N ASP A 207 9.16 0.96 -14.98
CA ASP A 207 8.03 1.55 -15.68
C ASP A 207 8.56 2.27 -16.92
N MET A 208 8.23 1.76 -18.11
CA MET A 208 8.68 2.32 -19.37
C MET A 208 7.48 2.89 -20.14
N ARG A 209 7.61 4.14 -20.58
CA ARG A 209 6.58 4.83 -21.37
C ARG A 209 7.18 5.66 -22.49
N GLN A 210 6.38 5.91 -23.51
CA GLN A 210 6.75 6.79 -24.61
C GLN A 210 6.11 8.17 -24.40
N GLU A 211 6.92 9.23 -24.35
CA GLU A 211 6.45 10.60 -24.11
C GLU A 211 7.07 11.56 -25.13
N ALA A 212 6.23 12.24 -25.92
CA ALA A 212 6.65 13.18 -26.97
C ALA A 212 7.73 12.66 -27.94
N GLY A 213 7.69 11.35 -28.25
CA GLY A 213 8.66 10.71 -29.13
C GLY A 213 9.95 10.27 -28.43
N ASN A 214 10.09 10.44 -27.12
CA ASN A 214 11.18 9.90 -26.31
C ASN A 214 10.73 8.65 -25.54
N ILE A 215 11.69 7.84 -25.09
CA ILE A 215 11.43 6.71 -24.18
C ILE A 215 11.83 7.15 -22.78
N VAL A 216 10.87 7.13 -21.86
CA VAL A 216 11.07 7.45 -20.45
C VAL A 216 11.04 6.15 -19.65
N VAL A 217 12.06 5.92 -18.85
CA VAL A 217 12.24 4.71 -18.04
C VAL A 217 12.40 5.13 -16.58
N ASP A 218 11.44 4.75 -15.75
CA ASP A 218 11.47 4.98 -14.31
C ASP A 218 11.77 3.68 -13.57
N LEU A 219 12.88 3.65 -12.84
CA LEU A 219 13.27 2.53 -11.99
C LEU A 219 12.95 2.89 -10.53
N ARG A 220 11.81 2.39 -10.02
CA ARG A 220 11.29 2.79 -8.70
C ARG A 220 12.11 2.16 -7.58
N GLY A 221 12.53 2.98 -6.62
CA GLY A 221 13.37 2.54 -5.51
C GLY A 221 14.81 2.18 -5.88
N ALA A 222 15.21 2.31 -7.15
CA ALA A 222 16.57 2.06 -7.59
C ALA A 222 17.47 3.27 -7.29
N GLN A 223 18.54 3.04 -6.53
CA GLN A 223 19.55 4.06 -6.24
C GLN A 223 20.52 4.21 -7.43
N LEU A 224 20.73 5.46 -7.87
CA LEU A 224 21.67 5.83 -8.92
C LEU A 224 22.99 6.31 -8.30
N PRO A 225 24.12 5.64 -8.54
CA PRO A 225 25.44 6.15 -8.18
C PRO A 225 25.73 7.48 -8.87
N GLU A 226 26.41 8.41 -8.19
CA GLU A 226 26.76 9.74 -8.72
C GLU A 226 27.53 9.67 -10.05
N GLU A 227 28.32 8.61 -10.25
CA GLU A 227 29.09 8.37 -11.49
C GLU A 227 28.21 8.08 -12.71
N LEU A 228 27.00 7.56 -12.50
CA LEU A 228 26.03 7.22 -13.54
C LEU A 228 25.00 8.33 -13.76
N GLN A 229 24.98 9.37 -12.91
CA GLN A 229 24.14 10.55 -13.07
C GLN A 229 24.75 11.50 -14.11
N ARG A 230 24.63 11.13 -15.38
CA ARG A 230 25.22 11.86 -16.51
C ARG A 230 24.36 11.74 -17.75
N ARG A 231 24.54 12.72 -18.65
CA ARG A 231 24.00 12.69 -20.00
C ARG A 231 25.00 12.07 -20.96
N LEU A 232 24.60 10.98 -21.63
CA LEU A 232 25.38 10.33 -22.68
C LEU A 232 24.89 10.78 -24.05
N ASP A 233 25.78 11.34 -24.86
CA ASP A 233 25.54 11.61 -26.29
C ASP A 233 26.04 10.42 -27.12
N VAL A 234 25.13 9.81 -27.87
CA VAL A 234 25.39 8.60 -28.65
C VAL A 234 25.12 8.81 -30.15
N THR A 235 25.07 10.07 -30.59
CA THR A 235 24.82 10.44 -32.00
C THR A 235 25.86 9.88 -32.97
N ASP A 236 27.11 9.72 -32.54
CA ASP A 236 28.22 9.19 -33.36
C ASP A 236 28.05 7.71 -33.74
N PHE A 237 27.17 6.97 -33.06
CA PHE A 237 26.95 5.55 -33.30
C PHE A 237 26.00 5.27 -34.48
N ALA A 238 25.46 6.29 -35.14
CA ALA A 238 24.54 6.17 -36.27
C ALA A 238 23.35 5.23 -35.97
N THR A 239 22.76 5.42 -34.80
CA THR A 239 21.57 4.75 -34.28
C THR A 239 20.41 5.75 -34.15
N PRO A 240 19.15 5.29 -34.02
CA PRO A 240 18.02 6.19 -33.77
C PRO A 240 18.10 6.98 -32.45
N VAL A 241 18.92 6.53 -31.50
CA VAL A 241 19.14 7.19 -30.20
C VAL A 241 20.12 8.35 -30.34
N LYS A 242 19.79 9.49 -29.75
CA LYS A 242 20.64 10.69 -29.71
C LYS A 242 21.26 10.89 -28.33
N LEU A 243 20.42 10.93 -27.30
CA LEU A 243 20.82 11.26 -25.93
C LEU A 243 20.21 10.26 -24.96
N ILE A 244 20.96 9.91 -23.92
CA ILE A 244 20.47 9.15 -22.77
C ILE A 244 20.76 10.01 -21.54
N ASP A 245 19.73 10.53 -20.91
CA ASP A 245 19.83 11.33 -19.70
C ASP A 245 19.37 10.51 -18.50
N THR A 246 20.15 10.45 -17.43
CA THR A 246 19.82 9.64 -16.23
C THR A 246 19.98 10.50 -14.99
N GLU A 247 18.90 10.62 -14.22
CA GLU A 247 18.83 11.47 -13.03
C GLU A 247 18.26 10.69 -11.83
N ALA A 248 18.77 11.01 -10.63
CA ALA A 248 18.22 10.50 -9.38
C ALA A 248 17.02 11.35 -8.94
N THR A 249 15.92 10.69 -8.56
CA THR A 249 14.70 11.34 -8.04
C THR A 249 14.36 10.81 -6.65
N SER A 250 13.43 11.45 -5.95
CA SER A 250 12.97 10.99 -4.63
C SER A 250 12.29 9.62 -4.65
N ALA A 251 11.78 9.18 -5.80
CA ALA A 251 11.08 7.91 -5.98
C ALA A 251 11.97 6.80 -6.60
N GLY A 252 13.22 7.09 -6.97
CA GLY A 252 14.12 6.15 -7.64
C GLY A 252 14.95 6.82 -8.74
N THR A 253 15.22 6.11 -9.84
CA THR A 253 15.98 6.64 -10.97
C THR A 253 15.06 6.97 -12.15
N HIS A 254 15.23 8.15 -12.74
CA HIS A 254 14.52 8.60 -13.94
C HIS A 254 15.49 8.67 -15.12
N MET A 255 15.19 7.97 -16.20
CA MET A 255 16.02 7.99 -17.41
C MET A 255 15.21 8.37 -18.64
N VAL A 256 15.73 9.30 -19.43
CA VAL A 256 15.11 9.79 -20.68
C VAL A 256 16.03 9.47 -21.85
N ILE A 257 15.53 8.63 -22.77
CA ILE A 257 16.20 8.29 -24.02
C ILE A 257 15.57 9.12 -25.13
N THR A 258 16.33 10.08 -25.65
CA THR A 258 15.91 10.92 -26.77
C THR A 258 16.22 10.23 -28.09
N THR A 259 15.19 10.05 -28.91
CA THR A 259 15.25 9.34 -30.20
C THR A 259 14.94 10.26 -31.37
N ASN A 260 15.29 9.83 -32.58
CA ASN A 260 15.05 10.57 -33.81
C ASN A 260 14.16 9.78 -34.77
N GLY A 261 13.12 10.42 -35.30
CA GLY A 261 12.19 9.78 -36.24
C GLY A 261 11.29 8.75 -35.58
N GLU A 262 10.61 7.96 -36.42
CA GLU A 262 9.77 6.83 -35.99
C GLU A 262 10.64 5.61 -35.72
N TYR A 263 10.49 5.03 -34.54
CA TYR A 263 11.24 3.86 -34.09
C TYR A 263 10.31 2.81 -33.52
N GLU A 264 10.78 1.57 -33.56
CA GLU A 264 10.24 0.49 -32.76
C GLU A 264 11.23 0.16 -31.66
N HIS A 265 10.70 -0.10 -30.47
CA HIS A 265 11.50 -0.52 -29.33
C HIS A 265 11.07 -1.90 -28.85
N LEU A 266 12.05 -2.71 -28.45
CA LEU A 266 11.85 -3.97 -27.75
C LEU A 266 12.60 -3.86 -26.42
N ALA A 267 11.85 -3.89 -25.32
CA ALA A 267 12.42 -3.94 -23.99
C ALA A 267 12.25 -5.34 -23.40
N TYR A 268 13.36 -5.89 -22.94
CA TYR A 268 13.37 -7.16 -22.25
C TYR A 268 14.38 -7.17 -21.11
N GLN A 269 14.09 -7.97 -20.09
CA GLN A 269 15.03 -8.23 -19.01
C GLN A 269 15.44 -9.70 -19.03
N ALA A 270 16.74 -9.94 -19.01
CA ALA A 270 17.32 -11.25 -18.80
C ALA A 270 18.28 -11.13 -17.61
N ASP A 271 18.02 -11.92 -16.56
CA ASP A 271 18.79 -11.87 -15.32
C ASP A 271 18.86 -10.44 -14.74
N ASP A 272 20.06 -9.91 -14.53
CA ASP A 272 20.37 -8.58 -14.01
C ASP A 272 20.46 -7.50 -15.10
N GLN A 273 20.22 -7.83 -16.38
CA GLN A 273 20.33 -6.90 -17.49
C GLN A 273 18.96 -6.56 -18.08
N PHE A 274 18.60 -5.27 -18.01
CA PHE A 274 17.49 -4.70 -18.73
C PHE A 274 17.99 -4.06 -20.03
N THR A 275 17.56 -4.59 -21.17
CA THR A 275 17.98 -4.14 -22.49
C THR A 275 16.82 -3.52 -23.23
N ILE A 276 17.03 -2.31 -23.75
CA ILE A 276 16.09 -1.60 -24.63
C ILE A 276 16.75 -1.53 -26.00
N GLU A 277 16.22 -2.31 -26.94
CA GLU A 277 16.64 -2.29 -28.34
C GLU A 277 15.75 -1.34 -29.12
N ILE A 278 16.35 -0.38 -29.82
CA ILE A 278 15.64 0.67 -30.54
C ILE A 278 16.09 0.63 -32.00
N ARG A 279 15.17 0.29 -32.90
CA ARG A 279 15.42 0.21 -34.35
C ARG A 279 14.59 1.24 -35.10
N GLU A 280 15.12 1.74 -36.21
CA GLU A 280 14.31 2.56 -37.13
C GLU A 280 13.22 1.67 -37.74
N THR A 281 11.98 2.16 -37.75
CA THR A 281 10.87 1.42 -38.36
C THR A 281 11.08 1.36 -39.88
N THR A 282 11.01 0.17 -40.48
CA THR A 282 11.20 0.02 -41.93
C THR A 282 10.08 0.73 -42.70
N LYS A 283 10.34 1.19 -43.95
CA LYS A 283 9.31 1.85 -44.77
C LYS A 283 8.06 0.97 -44.99
N GLU A 284 8.21 -0.34 -44.97
CA GLU A 284 7.11 -1.31 -45.10
C GLU A 284 6.27 -1.39 -43.82
N GLU A 285 6.88 -1.45 -42.64
CA GLU A 285 6.18 -1.38 -41.34
C GLU A 285 5.56 0.01 -41.09
N GLN A 286 6.21 1.08 -41.57
CA GLN A 286 5.63 2.43 -41.57
C GLN A 286 4.41 2.53 -42.48
N ASP A 287 4.40 1.84 -43.62
CA ASP A 287 3.23 1.77 -44.52
C ASP A 287 2.12 0.87 -43.93
N GLU A 288 2.45 -0.16 -43.15
CA GLU A 288 1.47 -0.97 -42.41
C GLU A 288 0.87 -0.25 -41.20
N ARG A 289 1.65 0.53 -40.44
CA ARG A 289 1.11 1.43 -39.42
C ARG A 289 0.37 2.60 -40.04
N ARG A 290 0.80 3.15 -41.18
CA ARG A 290 -0.01 4.11 -41.96
C ARG A 290 -1.31 3.49 -42.44
N LYS A 291 -1.37 2.20 -42.76
CA LYS A 291 -2.64 1.49 -43.05
C LYS A 291 -3.53 1.31 -41.80
N GLN A 292 -2.96 1.30 -40.60
CA GLN A 292 -3.70 1.21 -39.34
C GLN A 292 -4.14 2.60 -38.83
N GLU A 293 -3.36 3.66 -39.04
CA GLU A 293 -3.71 5.05 -38.68
C GLU A 293 -4.52 5.78 -39.77
N PHE A 294 -4.33 5.43 -41.05
CA PHE A 294 -5.18 5.85 -42.16
C PHE A 294 -5.97 4.63 -42.62
N GLY A 295 -7.16 4.47 -42.02
CA GLY A 295 -8.05 3.30 -42.13
C GLY A 295 -8.59 3.00 -43.52
N TYR A 296 -7.71 2.63 -44.44
CA TYR A 296 -8.05 2.13 -45.77
C TYR A 296 -7.25 0.84 -46.06
N THR A 297 -7.95 -0.30 -46.02
CA THR A 297 -7.46 -1.68 -46.12
C THR A 297 -7.86 -2.36 -47.43
N GLY A 298 -8.57 -1.67 -48.31
CA GLY A 298 -9.15 -2.23 -49.52
C GLY A 298 -8.13 -2.68 -50.58
N GLU A 299 -8.50 -3.72 -51.35
CA GLU A 299 -7.79 -4.11 -52.57
C GLU A 299 -7.48 -2.91 -53.47
N ARG A 300 -6.27 -2.86 -54.02
CA ARG A 300 -5.78 -1.70 -54.78
C ARG A 300 -6.32 -1.73 -56.20
N LEU A 301 -6.83 -0.58 -56.64
CA LEU A 301 -7.36 -0.39 -57.99
C LEU A 301 -6.69 0.80 -58.69
N SER A 302 -6.71 0.75 -60.02
CA SER A 302 -6.28 1.85 -60.88
C SER A 302 -7.39 2.15 -61.86
N LEU A 303 -7.93 3.37 -61.82
CA LEU A 303 -9.06 3.81 -62.63
C LEU A 303 -8.67 5.10 -63.34
N ASN A 304 -9.09 5.26 -64.59
CA ASN A 304 -8.91 6.51 -65.33
C ASN A 304 -10.19 6.79 -66.10
N PHE A 305 -10.97 7.73 -65.60
CA PHE A 305 -12.22 8.13 -66.19
C PHE A 305 -12.24 9.65 -66.39
N GLN A 306 -12.71 10.05 -67.56
CA GLN A 306 -13.01 11.44 -67.88
C GLN A 306 -14.52 11.56 -67.99
N ASP A 307 -15.10 12.46 -67.21
CA ASP A 307 -16.53 12.77 -67.21
C ASP A 307 -17.47 11.56 -67.02
N ILE A 308 -17.16 10.70 -66.02
CA ILE A 308 -18.02 9.54 -65.69
C ILE A 308 -19.08 9.93 -64.65
N GLU A 309 -20.29 9.38 -64.78
CA GLU A 309 -21.34 9.57 -63.78
C GLU A 309 -20.96 8.94 -62.44
N VAL A 310 -21.20 9.67 -61.34
CA VAL A 310 -20.83 9.22 -59.97
C VAL A 310 -21.48 7.88 -59.62
N ARG A 311 -22.72 7.64 -60.05
CA ARG A 311 -23.43 6.35 -59.87
C ARG A 311 -22.67 5.19 -60.52
N SER A 312 -22.17 5.41 -61.74
CA SER A 312 -21.43 4.42 -62.49
C SER A 312 -20.09 4.08 -61.82
N VAL A 313 -19.42 5.09 -61.23
CA VAL A 313 -18.20 4.88 -60.44
C VAL A 313 -18.48 4.07 -59.17
N LEU A 314 -19.53 4.41 -58.42
CA LEU A 314 -19.91 3.72 -57.18
C LEU A 314 -20.32 2.26 -57.45
N GLN A 315 -21.03 2.01 -58.55
CA GLN A 315 -21.39 0.65 -58.97
C GLN A 315 -20.15 -0.16 -59.35
N LEU A 316 -19.20 0.44 -60.09
CA LEU A 316 -17.97 -0.24 -60.48
C LEU A 316 -17.09 -0.57 -59.25
N LEU A 317 -17.08 0.29 -58.22
CA LEU A 317 -16.43 0.01 -56.93
C LEU A 317 -17.16 -1.11 -56.15
N ALA A 318 -18.49 -1.15 -56.21
CA ALA A 318 -19.30 -2.22 -55.60
C ALA A 318 -19.05 -3.58 -56.27
N ASP A 319 -19.06 -3.61 -57.60
CA ASP A 319 -18.81 -4.81 -58.41
C ASP A 319 -17.39 -5.36 -58.20
N PHE A 320 -16.41 -4.48 -58.02
CA PHE A 320 -15.03 -4.86 -57.72
C PHE A 320 -14.87 -5.48 -56.33
N THR A 321 -15.63 -5.01 -55.35
CA THR A 321 -15.52 -5.43 -53.93
C THR A 321 -16.50 -6.53 -53.53
N GLY A 322 -17.44 -6.87 -54.42
CA GLY A 322 -18.53 -7.81 -54.12
C GLY A 322 -19.51 -7.31 -53.07
N THR A 323 -19.55 -5.99 -52.79
CA THR A 323 -20.43 -5.41 -51.78
C THR A 323 -21.77 -4.99 -52.39
N ASN A 324 -22.87 -5.22 -51.66
CA ASN A 324 -24.19 -4.77 -52.11
C ASN A 324 -24.34 -3.27 -51.81
N VAL A 325 -24.36 -2.45 -52.85
CA VAL A 325 -24.51 -0.99 -52.73
C VAL A 325 -25.88 -0.55 -53.24
N VAL A 326 -26.58 0.27 -52.47
CA VAL A 326 -27.82 0.95 -52.87
C VAL A 326 -27.51 2.44 -52.99
N VAL A 327 -27.55 2.96 -54.22
CA VAL A 327 -27.33 4.38 -54.51
C VAL A 327 -28.68 5.08 -54.64
N SER A 328 -28.88 6.16 -53.87
CA SER A 328 -30.11 6.97 -53.94
C SER A 328 -30.25 7.67 -55.30
N ASP A 329 -31.50 7.90 -55.74
CA ASP A 329 -31.77 8.56 -57.02
C ASP A 329 -31.38 10.04 -57.06
N THR A 330 -31.18 10.62 -55.88
CA THR A 330 -30.72 12.00 -55.66
C THR A 330 -29.22 12.18 -55.93
N VAL A 331 -28.46 11.10 -56.10
CA VAL A 331 -27.02 11.16 -56.42
C VAL A 331 -26.84 11.54 -57.90
N SER A 332 -26.42 12.77 -58.16
CA SER A 332 -26.23 13.33 -59.50
C SER A 332 -24.86 14.00 -59.68
N GLY A 333 -24.41 14.07 -60.93
CA GLY A 333 -23.15 14.72 -61.33
C GLY A 333 -22.13 13.76 -61.95
N SER A 334 -21.18 14.33 -62.68
CA SER A 334 -20.04 13.63 -63.24
C SER A 334 -18.76 13.92 -62.47
N LEU A 335 -17.81 13.00 -62.50
CA LEU A 335 -16.51 13.10 -61.88
C LEU A 335 -15.45 12.74 -62.93
N THR A 336 -14.40 13.54 -63.02
CA THR A 336 -13.18 13.14 -63.72
C THR A 336 -12.19 12.67 -62.67
N LEU A 337 -11.75 11.41 -62.79
CA LEU A 337 -10.95 10.76 -61.76
C LEU A 337 -9.86 9.91 -62.40
N ARG A 338 -8.62 10.16 -61.98
CA ARG A 338 -7.47 9.34 -62.31
C ARG A 338 -6.80 8.86 -61.03
N MET A 339 -6.93 7.57 -60.74
CA MET A 339 -6.34 6.90 -59.59
C MET A 339 -5.37 5.83 -60.09
N GLN A 340 -4.20 5.76 -59.47
CA GLN A 340 -3.20 4.73 -59.75
C GLN A 340 -2.80 4.08 -58.43
N ASN A 341 -3.00 2.76 -58.32
CA ASN A 341 -2.63 1.97 -57.16
C ASN A 341 -3.21 2.48 -55.82
N VAL A 342 -4.50 2.83 -55.81
CA VAL A 342 -5.21 3.36 -54.63
C VAL A 342 -6.11 2.26 -54.03
N PRO A 343 -6.11 2.02 -52.71
CA PRO A 343 -7.08 1.14 -52.02
C PRO A 343 -8.54 1.53 -52.34
N TRP A 344 -9.43 0.57 -52.59
CA TRP A 344 -10.80 0.85 -53.04
C TRP A 344 -11.63 1.65 -52.03
N ASP A 345 -11.41 1.46 -50.73
CA ASP A 345 -12.10 2.15 -49.65
C ASP A 345 -11.62 3.60 -49.50
N GLN A 346 -10.33 3.85 -49.75
CA GLN A 346 -9.81 5.20 -49.95
C GLN A 346 -10.41 5.84 -51.19
N ALA A 347 -10.53 5.07 -52.28
CA ALA A 347 -11.14 5.56 -53.51
C ALA A 347 -12.61 5.92 -53.31
N LEU A 348 -13.36 5.07 -52.60
CA LEU A 348 -14.76 5.30 -52.24
C LEU A 348 -14.88 6.56 -51.38
N ASP A 349 -14.09 6.71 -50.32
CA ASP A 349 -14.15 7.88 -49.44
C ASP A 349 -13.80 9.19 -50.17
N ILE A 350 -12.81 9.17 -51.07
CA ILE A 350 -12.50 10.34 -51.91
C ILE A 350 -13.69 10.70 -52.81
N VAL A 351 -14.34 9.70 -53.43
CA VAL A 351 -15.53 9.93 -54.27
C VAL A 351 -16.68 10.49 -53.45
N LEU A 352 -16.93 9.93 -52.26
CA LEU A 352 -17.98 10.38 -51.33
C LEU A 352 -17.73 11.83 -50.88
N LYS A 353 -16.52 12.15 -50.39
CA LYS A 353 -16.15 13.50 -49.93
C LYS A 353 -16.17 14.55 -51.04
N THR A 354 -15.69 14.22 -52.24
CA THR A 354 -15.64 15.16 -53.37
C THR A 354 -17.03 15.59 -53.84
N LYS A 355 -18.03 14.74 -53.64
CA LYS A 355 -19.43 14.99 -54.05
C LYS A 355 -20.39 15.21 -52.88
N GLY A 356 -19.88 15.33 -51.65
CA GLY A 356 -20.71 15.56 -50.45
C GLY A 356 -21.68 14.42 -50.13
N LEU A 357 -21.32 13.19 -50.51
CA LEU A 357 -22.11 11.99 -50.24
C LEU A 357 -21.66 11.35 -48.92
N ALA A 358 -22.58 10.66 -48.27
CA ALA A 358 -22.29 9.86 -47.08
C ALA A 358 -22.74 8.41 -47.31
N LYS A 359 -22.04 7.47 -46.65
CA LYS A 359 -22.40 6.06 -46.64
C LYS A 359 -23.01 5.67 -45.29
N ARG A 360 -24.01 4.79 -45.30
CA ARG A 360 -24.53 4.12 -44.11
C ARG A 360 -24.52 2.62 -44.34
N GLU A 361 -23.90 1.89 -43.41
CA GLU A 361 -23.82 0.44 -43.46
C GLU A 361 -24.94 -0.14 -42.61
N ASN A 362 -25.76 -1.00 -43.19
CA ASN A 362 -26.81 -1.71 -42.45
C ASN A 362 -26.68 -3.21 -42.77
N GLY A 363 -25.88 -3.89 -41.94
CA GLY A 363 -25.51 -5.29 -42.17
C GLY A 363 -24.70 -5.47 -43.45
N ASN A 364 -25.27 -6.22 -44.42
CA ASN A 364 -24.61 -6.59 -45.68
C ASN A 364 -24.87 -5.61 -46.85
N VAL A 365 -25.56 -4.49 -46.59
CA VAL A 365 -25.92 -3.50 -47.62
C VAL A 365 -25.39 -2.12 -47.22
N MET A 366 -24.76 -1.44 -48.18
CA MET A 366 -24.26 -0.08 -48.03
C MET A 366 -25.16 0.90 -48.78
N LEU A 367 -25.82 1.79 -48.04
CA LEU A 367 -26.63 2.87 -48.60
C LEU A 367 -25.75 4.10 -48.85
N ILE A 368 -25.74 4.63 -50.07
CA ILE A 368 -25.02 5.85 -50.43
C ILE A 368 -26.03 6.91 -50.90
N ALA A 369 -26.04 8.05 -50.22
CA ALA A 369 -26.89 9.20 -50.55
C ALA A 369 -26.18 10.51 -50.18
N PRO A 370 -26.70 11.68 -50.60
CA PRO A 370 -26.18 12.97 -50.14
C PRO A 370 -26.14 13.06 -48.61
N GLY A 371 -25.08 13.63 -48.04
CA GLY A 371 -24.88 13.69 -46.58
C GLY A 371 -26.05 14.35 -45.83
N GLU A 372 -26.69 15.34 -46.46
CA GLU A 372 -27.87 16.02 -45.91
C GLU A 372 -29.10 15.10 -45.78
N GLU A 373 -29.33 14.21 -46.76
CA GLU A 373 -30.45 13.24 -46.72
C GLU A 373 -30.25 12.22 -45.59
N ILE A 374 -29.00 11.76 -45.45
CA ILE A 374 -28.57 10.79 -44.45
C ILE A 374 -28.70 11.37 -43.03
N ALA A 375 -28.27 12.61 -42.82
CA ALA A 375 -28.39 13.32 -41.55
C ALA A 375 -29.86 13.65 -41.20
N ALA A 376 -30.67 14.02 -42.20
CA ALA A 376 -32.09 14.28 -42.01
C ALA A 376 -32.86 13.02 -41.59
N ARG A 377 -32.61 11.86 -42.23
CA ARG A 377 -33.21 10.58 -41.80
C ARG A 377 -32.81 10.19 -40.39
N GLU A 378 -31.54 10.35 -40.03
CA GLU A 378 -31.04 9.98 -38.71
C GLU A 378 -31.63 10.86 -37.61
N LYS A 379 -31.74 12.17 -37.88
CA LYS A 379 -32.46 13.08 -37.00
C LYS A 379 -33.91 12.65 -36.82
N LEU A 380 -34.61 12.31 -37.92
CA LEU A 380 -35.99 11.82 -37.87
C LEU A 380 -36.11 10.47 -37.13
N GLU A 381 -35.15 9.56 -37.28
CA GLU A 381 -35.12 8.28 -36.57
C GLU A 381 -34.89 8.48 -35.07
N LEU A 382 -33.96 9.34 -34.66
CA LEU A 382 -33.71 9.68 -33.25
C LEU A 382 -34.90 10.44 -32.65
N GLU A 383 -35.49 11.38 -33.39
CA GLU A 383 -36.73 12.06 -32.98
C GLU A 383 -37.89 11.06 -32.89
N SER A 384 -37.99 10.10 -33.80
CA SER A 384 -39.00 9.03 -33.73
C SER A 384 -38.76 8.13 -32.53
N GLN A 385 -37.52 7.77 -32.21
CA GLN A 385 -37.19 6.97 -31.03
C GLN A 385 -37.54 7.72 -29.75
N LYS A 386 -37.18 9.01 -29.66
CA LYS A 386 -37.58 9.89 -28.56
C LYS A 386 -39.10 10.01 -28.45
N GLN A 387 -39.81 10.18 -29.56
CA GLN A 387 -41.26 10.22 -29.56
C GLN A 387 -41.86 8.87 -29.14
N ILE A 388 -41.28 7.73 -29.52
CA ILE A 388 -41.72 6.41 -29.07
C ILE A 388 -41.52 6.28 -27.54
N GLU A 389 -40.37 6.71 -27.03
CA GLU A 389 -40.07 6.71 -25.59
C GLU A 389 -41.00 7.65 -24.82
N GLU A 390 -41.24 8.86 -25.33
CA GLU A 390 -42.15 9.85 -24.78
C GLU A 390 -43.61 9.39 -24.83
N LEU A 391 -44.02 8.64 -25.86
CA LEU A 391 -45.39 8.15 -26.03
C LEU A 391 -45.61 6.77 -25.39
N ALA A 392 -44.56 6.16 -24.83
CA ALA A 392 -44.68 4.87 -24.16
C ALA A 392 -45.66 4.96 -22.98
N PRO A 393 -46.47 3.90 -22.75
CA PRO A 393 -47.37 3.85 -21.61
C PRO A 393 -46.59 3.77 -20.30
N LEU A 394 -47.02 4.57 -19.32
CA LEU A 394 -46.47 4.55 -17.97
C LEU A 394 -47.19 3.50 -17.13
N TYR A 395 -46.44 2.67 -16.43
CA TYR A 395 -46.95 1.70 -15.47
C TYR A 395 -46.54 2.12 -14.06
N ALA A 396 -47.38 1.78 -13.08
CA ALA A 396 -47.05 1.96 -11.67
C ALA A 396 -46.65 0.61 -11.06
N ASP A 397 -45.53 0.59 -10.34
CA ASP A 397 -45.03 -0.58 -9.63
C ASP A 397 -44.75 -0.24 -8.17
N PHE A 398 -44.95 -1.23 -7.30
CA PHE A 398 -44.76 -1.12 -5.85
C PHE A 398 -43.61 -2.04 -5.45
N ILE A 399 -42.51 -1.45 -4.99
CA ILE A 399 -41.32 -2.19 -4.57
C ILE A 399 -41.16 -2.04 -3.06
N GLN A 400 -41.35 -3.14 -2.33
CA GLN A 400 -41.11 -3.18 -0.89
C GLN A 400 -39.60 -3.35 -0.62
N ILE A 401 -39.06 -2.52 0.27
CA ILE A 401 -37.64 -2.52 0.63
C ILE A 401 -37.49 -3.08 2.06
N ASN A 402 -36.52 -3.96 2.29
CA ASN A 402 -36.43 -4.74 3.53
C ASN A 402 -35.34 -4.25 4.48
N TYR A 403 -34.16 -3.92 3.96
CA TYR A 403 -32.97 -3.57 4.75
C TYR A 403 -32.61 -2.09 4.62
N ALA A 404 -32.74 -1.52 3.42
CA ALA A 404 -32.51 -0.10 3.17
C ALA A 404 -33.75 0.76 3.47
N LYS A 405 -33.56 2.08 3.63
CA LYS A 405 -34.69 3.02 3.73
C LYS A 405 -35.17 3.40 2.34
N ALA A 406 -36.48 3.34 2.10
CA ALA A 406 -37.10 3.78 0.87
C ALA A 406 -36.84 5.27 0.56
N GLY A 407 -36.69 6.09 1.61
CA GLY A 407 -36.23 7.48 1.56
C GLY A 407 -34.96 7.65 0.73
N ASP A 408 -33.89 6.95 1.13
CA ASP A 408 -32.56 7.10 0.58
C ASP A 408 -32.52 6.63 -0.89
N ILE A 409 -33.21 5.53 -1.21
CA ILE A 409 -33.33 5.02 -2.58
C ILE A 409 -34.10 5.99 -3.48
N ALA A 410 -35.19 6.60 -3.00
CA ALA A 410 -35.92 7.56 -3.81
C ALA A 410 -35.13 8.83 -4.09
N ILE A 411 -34.24 9.26 -3.17
CA ILE A 411 -33.34 10.39 -3.41
C ILE A 411 -32.38 10.05 -4.55
N LEU A 412 -31.81 8.84 -4.55
CA LEU A 412 -30.94 8.37 -5.64
C LEU A 412 -31.68 8.37 -6.99
N LEU A 413 -32.91 7.86 -7.03
CA LEU A 413 -33.71 7.80 -8.26
C LEU A 413 -34.16 9.17 -8.76
N LYS A 414 -34.34 10.16 -7.87
CA LYS A 414 -34.73 11.53 -8.21
C LYS A 414 -33.55 12.42 -8.58
N SER A 415 -32.31 11.96 -8.42
CA SER A 415 -31.14 12.77 -8.74
C SER A 415 -31.08 13.05 -10.24
N GLU A 416 -31.08 14.34 -10.61
CA GLU A 416 -31.14 14.80 -12.01
C GLU A 416 -29.93 14.31 -12.85
N ASP A 417 -28.82 14.01 -12.19
CA ASP A 417 -27.61 13.48 -12.82
C ASP A 417 -27.73 12.00 -13.21
N SER A 418 -28.71 11.28 -12.65
CA SER A 418 -28.90 9.85 -12.90
C SER A 418 -30.01 9.63 -13.93
N SER A 419 -29.64 9.20 -15.14
CA SER A 419 -30.59 8.79 -16.21
C SER A 419 -31.29 7.44 -15.91
N LEU A 420 -31.64 7.22 -14.64
CA LEU A 420 -32.26 5.99 -14.14
C LEU A 420 -33.79 6.02 -14.28
N MET A 421 -34.38 7.22 -14.37
CA MET A 421 -35.81 7.43 -14.61
C MET A 421 -36.02 8.17 -15.93
N SER A 422 -37.18 7.98 -16.57
CA SER A 422 -37.57 8.81 -17.72
C SER A 422 -37.94 10.23 -17.25
N GLU A 423 -37.96 11.20 -18.18
CA GLU A 423 -38.39 12.57 -17.88
C GLU A 423 -39.81 12.65 -17.31
N ARG A 424 -40.65 11.65 -17.62
CA ARG A 424 -42.05 11.54 -17.15
C ARG A 424 -42.18 10.68 -15.90
N GLY A 425 -41.08 10.08 -15.45
CA GLY A 425 -41.03 9.17 -14.32
C GLY A 425 -41.33 9.89 -13.00
N LYS A 426 -42.05 9.22 -12.09
CA LYS A 426 -42.32 9.72 -10.74
C LYS A 426 -42.05 8.64 -9.71
N ALA A 427 -41.29 8.99 -8.67
CA ALA A 427 -41.06 8.14 -7.51
C ALA A 427 -41.64 8.78 -6.25
N THR A 428 -42.50 8.06 -5.54
CA THR A 428 -43.03 8.43 -4.23
C THR A 428 -42.79 7.31 -3.22
N ILE A 429 -42.80 7.65 -1.94
CA ILE A 429 -42.50 6.71 -0.86
C ILE A 429 -43.71 6.62 0.07
N ASP A 430 -44.06 5.42 0.50
CA ASP A 430 -44.88 5.20 1.69
C ASP A 430 -43.95 4.80 2.85
N GLU A 431 -43.65 5.76 3.73
CA GLU A 431 -42.75 5.57 4.87
C GLU A 431 -43.30 4.55 5.87
N ARG A 432 -44.62 4.44 6.00
CA ARG A 432 -45.25 3.52 6.97
C ARG A 432 -44.99 2.06 6.60
N THR A 433 -44.91 1.76 5.31
CA THR A 433 -44.68 0.39 4.80
C THR A 433 -43.29 0.19 4.21
N ASN A 434 -42.43 1.21 4.23
CA ASN A 434 -41.13 1.22 3.55
C ASN A 434 -41.23 0.75 2.08
N THR A 435 -42.27 1.22 1.38
CA THR A 435 -42.55 0.85 -0.01
C THR A 435 -42.25 2.03 -0.93
N LEU A 436 -41.59 1.76 -2.04
CA LEU A 436 -41.32 2.70 -3.10
C LEU A 436 -42.35 2.51 -4.22
N LEU A 437 -43.11 3.57 -4.51
CA LEU A 437 -44.08 3.62 -5.61
C LEU A 437 -43.42 4.34 -6.77
N ILE A 438 -43.20 3.62 -7.86
CA ILE A 438 -42.52 4.15 -9.05
C ILE A 438 -43.50 4.09 -10.21
N GLN A 439 -43.63 5.19 -10.93
CA GLN A 439 -44.37 5.28 -12.16
C GLN A 439 -43.41 5.60 -13.30
N ASP A 440 -43.18 4.66 -14.21
CA ASP A 440 -42.27 4.83 -15.36
C ASP A 440 -42.60 3.85 -16.51
N THR A 441 -41.82 3.86 -17.58
CA THR A 441 -41.92 2.90 -18.69
C THR A 441 -41.54 1.49 -18.23
N SER A 442 -42.07 0.47 -18.90
CA SER A 442 -41.84 -0.94 -18.51
C SER A 442 -40.35 -1.33 -18.53
N GLU A 443 -39.54 -0.72 -19.39
CA GLU A 443 -38.11 -0.99 -19.49
C GLU A 443 -37.36 -0.42 -18.27
N LYS A 444 -37.62 0.84 -17.93
CA LYS A 444 -37.02 1.51 -16.76
C LYS A 444 -37.43 0.87 -15.43
N LEU A 445 -38.69 0.46 -15.28
CA LEU A 445 -39.12 -0.29 -14.09
C LEU A 445 -38.35 -1.61 -13.91
N GLY A 446 -38.02 -2.29 -15.01
CA GLY A 446 -37.20 -3.50 -14.99
C GLY A 446 -35.76 -3.24 -14.54
N GLU A 447 -35.16 -2.13 -14.97
CA GLU A 447 -33.83 -1.68 -14.54
C GLU A 447 -33.83 -1.31 -13.06
N ILE A 448 -34.81 -0.51 -12.62
CA ILE A 448 -34.92 -0.06 -11.23
C ILE A 448 -35.11 -1.25 -10.29
N ARG A 449 -35.92 -2.25 -10.65
CA ARG A 449 -36.08 -3.47 -9.83
C ARG A 449 -34.77 -4.22 -9.63
N LYS A 450 -33.95 -4.35 -10.68
CA LYS A 450 -32.63 -4.99 -10.59
C LYS A 450 -31.68 -4.18 -9.70
N LEU A 451 -31.72 -2.85 -9.81
CA LEU A 451 -30.91 -1.95 -8.99
C LEU A 451 -31.31 -2.02 -7.51
N VAL A 452 -32.61 -1.95 -7.20
CA VAL A 452 -33.10 -2.07 -5.82
C VAL A 452 -32.72 -3.43 -5.22
N ALA A 453 -32.84 -4.52 -5.98
CA ALA A 453 -32.44 -5.85 -5.50
C ALA A 453 -30.93 -5.97 -5.22
N LEU A 454 -30.09 -5.18 -5.90
CA LEU A 454 -28.64 -5.15 -5.68
C LEU A 454 -28.26 -4.30 -4.47
N LEU A 455 -29.03 -3.24 -4.17
CA LEU A 455 -28.79 -2.33 -3.05
C LEU A 455 -29.43 -2.80 -1.73
N ASP A 456 -30.57 -3.49 -1.77
CA ASP A 456 -31.31 -3.95 -0.59
C ASP A 456 -30.68 -5.21 0.03
N ILE A 457 -29.46 -5.06 0.53
CA ILE A 457 -28.71 -6.12 1.24
C ILE A 457 -28.57 -5.80 2.73
N PRO A 458 -28.50 -6.81 3.62
CA PRO A 458 -28.32 -6.58 5.05
C PRO A 458 -26.95 -5.96 5.33
N VAL A 459 -26.93 -4.89 6.13
CA VAL A 459 -25.69 -4.25 6.58
C VAL A 459 -25.01 -5.08 7.67
N ARG A 460 -23.68 -5.19 7.58
CA ARG A 460 -22.85 -5.83 8.60
C ARG A 460 -22.78 -4.97 9.86
N GLN A 461 -22.71 -5.60 11.03
CA GLN A 461 -22.58 -4.94 12.33
C GLN A 461 -21.18 -5.14 12.91
N VAL A 462 -20.70 -4.15 13.66
CA VAL A 462 -19.41 -4.16 14.35
C VAL A 462 -19.64 -3.91 15.85
N LEU A 463 -19.03 -4.74 16.69
CA LEU A 463 -18.85 -4.49 18.11
C LEU A 463 -17.51 -3.78 18.30
N ILE A 464 -17.53 -2.62 18.95
CA ILE A 464 -16.34 -1.85 19.28
C ILE A 464 -16.17 -1.88 20.79
N GLU A 465 -15.01 -2.32 21.23
CA GLU A 465 -14.58 -2.28 22.62
C GLU A 465 -13.39 -1.35 22.76
N SER A 466 -13.49 -0.35 23.63
CA SER A 466 -12.36 0.51 24.00
C SER A 466 -11.95 0.16 25.42
N ARG A 467 -10.65 0.14 25.73
CA ARG A 467 -10.12 -0.05 27.09
C ARG A 467 -9.20 1.11 27.43
N ILE A 468 -9.49 1.79 28.53
CA ILE A 468 -8.67 2.88 29.08
C ILE A 468 -8.06 2.35 30.36
N VAL A 469 -6.74 2.25 30.40
CA VAL A 469 -5.98 1.77 31.55
C VAL A 469 -5.19 2.94 32.12
N ILE A 470 -5.38 3.21 33.41
CA ILE A 470 -4.63 4.21 34.16
C ILE A 470 -3.88 3.47 35.27
N ALA A 471 -2.56 3.49 35.22
CA ALA A 471 -1.70 2.90 36.24
C ALA A 471 -0.95 4.01 37.00
N ASN A 472 -1.00 3.95 38.32
CA ASN A 472 -0.34 4.90 39.22
C ASN A 472 0.65 4.15 40.13
N ASN A 473 1.82 4.74 40.36
CA ASN A 473 2.84 4.22 41.27
C ASN A 473 3.55 5.40 41.96
N ASP A 474 3.13 5.67 43.19
CA ASP A 474 3.59 6.81 43.97
C ASP A 474 4.47 6.33 45.12
N PHE A 475 5.61 7.01 45.29
CA PHE A 475 6.58 6.75 46.35
C PHE A 475 6.89 8.04 47.09
N ALA A 476 6.72 8.03 48.40
CA ALA A 476 7.14 9.11 49.27
C ALA A 476 8.01 8.59 50.42
N ARG A 477 9.05 9.33 50.78
CA ARG A 477 9.92 9.02 51.91
C ARG A 477 10.34 10.31 52.62
N ASP A 478 10.14 10.35 53.92
CA ASP A 478 10.46 11.51 54.78
C ASP A 478 11.26 11.03 56.00
N LEU A 479 12.34 11.75 56.33
CA LEU A 479 13.20 11.50 57.47
C LEU A 479 13.47 12.81 58.19
N GLY A 480 13.17 12.87 59.48
CA GLY A 480 13.38 14.07 60.29
C GLY A 480 13.96 13.77 61.67
N VAL A 481 14.46 14.82 62.32
CA VAL A 481 15.18 14.76 63.59
C VAL A 481 14.75 15.90 64.50
N LYS A 482 14.55 15.58 65.78
CA LYS A 482 14.49 16.54 66.87
C LYS A 482 15.69 16.32 67.79
N PHE A 483 16.42 17.39 68.10
CA PHE A 483 17.58 17.35 68.97
C PHE A 483 17.51 18.47 70.00
N GLY A 484 17.68 18.14 71.27
CA GLY A 484 17.63 19.08 72.39
C GLY A 484 18.74 18.82 73.39
N LEU A 485 19.25 19.90 73.98
CA LEU A 485 20.22 19.89 75.06
C LEU A 485 19.80 20.97 76.05
N ALA A 486 19.53 20.57 77.29
CA ALA A 486 19.22 21.44 78.40
C ALA A 486 20.21 21.18 79.54
N GLY A 487 20.69 22.22 80.21
CA GLY A 487 21.49 22.06 81.42
C GLY A 487 21.57 23.31 82.27
N ASN A 488 21.56 23.11 83.59
CA ASN A 488 21.70 24.13 84.60
C ASN A 488 23.01 23.90 85.38
N SER A 489 23.81 24.95 85.55
CA SER A 489 25.06 24.93 86.31
C SER A 489 24.96 25.86 87.52
N GLU A 490 24.81 25.28 88.72
CA GLU A 490 24.92 25.98 90.00
C GLU A 490 26.38 26.41 90.29
N ARG A 491 26.87 27.46 89.61
CA ARG A 491 28.14 28.12 89.94
C ARG A 491 27.96 29.64 89.92
N GLY A 492 27.20 30.17 90.88
CA GLY A 492 27.16 31.60 91.26
C GLY A 492 26.66 32.60 90.20
N ARG A 493 26.40 32.16 88.97
CA ARG A 493 25.72 32.88 87.90
C ARG A 493 25.02 31.82 87.04
N ASP A 494 23.69 31.77 87.06
CA ASP A 494 22.90 30.81 86.30
C ASP A 494 23.26 30.89 84.81
N PHE A 495 23.93 29.86 84.30
CA PHE A 495 24.18 29.68 82.88
C PHE A 495 23.34 28.49 82.41
N ILE A 496 22.26 28.81 81.71
CA ILE A 496 21.36 27.82 81.12
C ILE A 496 21.85 27.58 79.68
N ILE A 497 22.25 26.35 79.38
CA ILE A 497 22.44 25.90 78.00
C ILE A 497 21.12 25.25 77.59
N GLY A 498 20.36 25.91 76.73
CA GLY A 498 19.08 25.44 76.20
C GLY A 498 18.94 25.80 74.72
N GLY A 499 18.29 24.93 73.94
CA GLY A 499 17.85 25.26 72.59
C GLY A 499 16.51 26.01 72.61
N GLY A 500 16.30 26.95 71.68
CA GLY A 500 15.03 27.67 71.52
C GLY A 500 15.06 29.15 71.94
N THR A 501 13.93 29.85 71.71
CA THR A 501 13.78 31.31 71.91
C THR A 501 13.28 31.70 73.30
N GLN A 502 13.02 30.74 74.19
CA GLN A 502 12.54 30.96 75.57
C GLN A 502 13.39 30.21 76.59
N PRO A 503 13.64 30.78 77.79
CA PRO A 503 14.20 30.05 78.92
C PRO A 503 13.21 28.97 79.38
N GLY A 504 13.64 27.71 79.45
CA GLY A 504 12.86 26.59 79.98
C GLY A 504 13.50 25.96 81.22
N ASP A 505 12.67 25.48 82.14
CA ASP A 505 12.98 24.64 83.29
C ASP A 505 12.50 23.20 83.01
N THR A 506 13.20 22.19 83.52
CA THR A 506 12.90 20.77 83.30
C THR A 506 12.24 20.17 84.54
N ASP A 507 10.92 19.92 84.50
CA ASP A 507 10.18 19.20 85.55
C ASP A 507 10.20 17.68 85.30
N PHE A 508 10.50 16.89 86.34
CA PHE A 508 10.61 15.42 86.29
C PHE A 508 9.51 14.75 87.12
N GLY A 509 8.26 15.14 86.91
CA GLY A 509 7.06 14.49 87.47
C GLY A 509 6.76 13.10 86.88
N SER A 510 5.62 12.50 87.29
CA SER A 510 5.25 11.09 87.05
C SER A 510 4.99 10.67 85.59
N THR A 511 5.26 11.53 84.62
CA THR A 511 5.22 11.21 83.19
C THR A 511 6.45 11.85 82.55
N PRO A 512 7.47 11.09 82.10
CA PRO A 512 8.64 11.69 81.49
C PRO A 512 8.25 12.31 80.13
N GLY A 513 8.21 13.64 80.05
CA GLY A 513 7.84 14.41 78.87
C GLY A 513 8.30 15.86 78.97
N PHE A 514 8.38 16.56 77.83
CA PHE A 514 8.78 17.97 77.79
C PHE A 514 7.61 18.89 78.14
N GLU A 515 7.72 19.67 79.22
CA GLU A 515 6.90 20.86 79.39
C GLU A 515 7.82 22.07 79.64
N SER A 516 7.62 23.14 78.87
CA SER A 516 8.18 24.46 79.20
C SER A 516 7.52 24.99 80.49
N PRO A 517 8.23 25.70 81.37
CA PRO A 517 7.64 26.29 82.56
C PRO A 517 6.56 27.29 82.15
N GLY A 518 5.30 26.89 82.35
CA GLY A 518 4.12 27.71 82.14
C GLY A 518 3.48 27.59 80.75
N GLY A 519 2.71 26.52 80.51
CA GLY A 519 1.52 26.54 79.64
C GLY A 519 1.70 26.86 78.15
N SER A 520 2.94 26.96 77.62
CA SER A 520 3.19 27.35 76.22
C SER A 520 3.16 26.19 75.22
N GLY A 521 3.29 24.93 75.66
CA GLY A 521 3.26 23.76 74.77
C GLY A 521 4.40 23.63 73.74
N LEU A 522 5.50 24.39 73.88
CA LEU A 522 6.66 24.37 72.97
C LEU A 522 7.90 23.79 73.66
N ALA A 523 8.65 22.93 72.95
CA ALA A 523 9.85 22.24 73.46
C ALA A 523 11.15 23.03 73.19
N GLY A 524 12.09 23.03 74.13
CA GLY A 524 13.41 23.70 74.03
C GLY A 524 14.43 22.94 73.18
N LEU A 525 14.12 22.73 71.90
CA LEU A 525 14.93 21.97 70.95
C LEU A 525 15.98 22.87 70.26
N LEU A 526 17.18 22.34 70.02
CA LEU A 526 18.22 22.98 69.19
C LEU A 526 17.99 22.72 67.69
N VAL A 527 17.43 21.56 67.36
CA VAL A 527 16.99 21.20 66.02
C VAL A 527 15.58 20.66 66.15
N ASP A 528 14.64 21.25 65.43
CA ASP A 528 13.26 20.80 65.36
C ASP A 528 12.87 20.65 63.89
N LEU A 529 13.36 19.58 63.27
CA LEU A 529 13.12 19.24 61.88
C LEU A 529 12.45 17.85 61.78
N PRO A 530 11.30 17.61 62.43
CA PRO A 530 10.64 16.32 62.35
C PRO A 530 10.10 16.04 60.94
N ALA A 531 9.89 14.75 60.65
CA ALA A 531 9.08 14.34 59.51
C ALA A 531 7.64 14.84 59.72
N ALA A 532 6.96 15.27 58.66
CA ALA A 532 5.66 15.94 58.78
C ALA A 532 4.54 14.99 59.26
N ASN A 533 4.58 13.72 58.82
CA ASN A 533 3.63 12.67 59.19
C ASN A 533 4.39 11.34 59.40
N PRO A 534 5.14 11.19 60.51
CA PRO A 534 5.99 10.03 60.71
C PRO A 534 5.15 8.76 60.92
N SER A 535 5.51 7.67 60.24
CA SER A 535 4.94 6.34 60.50
C SER A 535 5.54 5.72 61.77
N GLY A 536 6.69 6.21 62.22
CA GLY A 536 7.30 5.85 63.49
C GLY A 536 8.35 6.87 63.93
N SER A 537 8.54 6.98 65.24
CA SER A 537 9.65 7.74 65.82
C SER A 537 10.36 6.95 66.93
N LEU A 538 11.65 7.24 67.11
CA LEU A 538 12.50 6.67 68.14
C LEU A 538 13.17 7.81 68.91
N GLY A 539 12.82 7.96 70.18
CA GLY A 539 13.40 8.93 71.10
C GLY A 539 14.38 8.31 72.08
N ILE A 540 15.51 8.98 72.31
CA ILE A 540 16.49 8.68 73.36
C ILE A 540 16.70 9.94 74.18
N ALA A 541 16.52 9.84 75.50
CA ALA A 541 16.80 10.90 76.45
C ALA A 541 17.87 10.41 77.45
N LEU A 542 18.94 11.19 77.61
CA LEU A 542 20.09 10.92 78.46
C LEU A 542 20.29 12.13 79.36
N GLY A 543 20.02 11.99 80.66
CA GLY A 543 20.14 13.12 81.57
C GLY A 543 20.35 12.74 83.04
N LYS A 544 20.85 13.70 83.81
CA LYS A 544 21.01 13.65 85.26
C LYS A 544 20.08 14.70 85.88
N VAL A 545 19.16 14.23 86.72
CA VAL A 545 18.17 15.04 87.44
C VAL A 545 18.84 16.27 88.08
N GLY A 546 18.30 17.45 87.78
CA GLY A 546 18.78 18.74 88.30
C GLY A 546 20.04 19.32 87.64
N SER A 547 20.54 18.79 86.53
CA SER A 547 21.78 19.31 85.92
C SER A 547 21.85 19.32 84.38
N SER A 548 21.57 18.21 83.70
CA SER A 548 21.68 18.14 82.24
C SER A 548 20.79 17.07 81.62
N LEU A 549 20.25 17.34 80.45
CA LEU A 549 19.40 16.46 79.65
C LEU A 549 19.75 16.64 78.17
N LEU A 550 20.14 15.54 77.53
CA LEU A 550 20.31 15.42 76.08
C LEU A 550 19.15 14.60 75.54
N GLN A 551 18.54 15.07 74.47
CA GLN A 551 17.46 14.35 73.80
C GLN A 551 17.69 14.31 72.30
N LEU A 552 17.46 13.13 71.74
CA LEU A 552 17.47 12.88 70.30
C LEU A 552 16.22 12.07 69.95
N GLU A 553 15.41 12.57 69.04
CA GLU A 553 14.29 11.84 68.46
C GLU A 553 14.45 11.78 66.94
N LEU A 554 14.42 10.56 66.40
CA LEU A 554 14.42 10.29 64.96
C LEU A 554 12.99 9.96 64.55
N SER A 555 12.53 10.54 63.46
CA SER A 555 11.19 10.33 62.92
C SER A 555 11.28 9.97 61.44
N ALA A 556 10.51 8.98 61.00
CA ALA A 556 10.57 8.52 59.61
C ALA A 556 9.20 8.09 59.08
N MET A 557 9.00 8.27 57.78
CA MET A 557 7.86 7.80 57.01
C MET A 557 8.33 7.31 55.64
N GLN A 558 7.74 6.19 55.19
CA GLN A 558 7.83 5.76 53.80
C GLN A 558 6.44 5.27 53.38
N LEU A 559 5.91 5.83 52.30
CA LEU A 559 4.63 5.49 51.70
C LEU A 559 4.86 4.99 50.28
N GLU A 560 4.27 3.85 49.95
CA GLU A 560 4.19 3.29 48.61
C GLU A 560 2.71 3.10 48.28
N ASP A 561 2.23 3.79 47.24
CA ASP A 561 0.87 3.65 46.73
C ASP A 561 0.89 3.15 45.29
N ARG A 562 0.05 2.15 44.99
CA ARG A 562 -0.03 1.53 43.66
C ARG A 562 -1.48 1.27 43.33
N GLY A 563 -1.93 1.78 42.20
CA GLY A 563 -3.31 1.66 41.73
C GLY A 563 -3.38 1.39 40.24
N GLU A 564 -4.38 0.60 39.83
CA GLU A 564 -4.73 0.37 38.44
C GLU A 564 -6.23 0.58 38.27
N VAL A 565 -6.62 1.39 37.28
CA VAL A 565 -8.02 1.67 36.94
C VAL A 565 -8.25 1.32 35.49
N VAL A 566 -9.16 0.39 35.23
CA VAL A 566 -9.54 -0.05 33.88
C VAL A 566 -10.99 0.36 33.60
N SER A 567 -11.22 1.07 32.50
CA SER A 567 -12.55 1.40 31.99
C SER A 567 -12.75 0.80 30.61
N SER A 568 -13.80 0.00 30.40
CA SER A 568 -14.04 -0.74 29.14
C SER A 568 -15.42 -0.48 28.52
N PRO A 569 -15.68 0.71 27.93
CA PRO A 569 -16.93 0.95 27.20
C PRO A 569 -17.04 0.08 25.93
N ARG A 570 -18.25 -0.41 25.65
CA ARG A 570 -18.55 -1.30 24.51
C ARG A 570 -19.82 -0.84 23.81
N VAL A 571 -19.79 -0.79 22.48
CA VAL A 571 -20.95 -0.40 21.66
C VAL A 571 -21.03 -1.25 20.40
N ILE A 572 -22.25 -1.57 19.96
CA ILE A 572 -22.50 -2.26 18.70
C ILE A 572 -23.17 -1.27 17.76
N THR A 573 -22.70 -1.20 16.53
CA THR A 573 -23.31 -0.36 15.50
C THR A 573 -23.22 -1.00 14.11
N SER A 574 -24.05 -0.51 13.20
CA SER A 574 -24.02 -0.92 11.78
C SER A 574 -22.87 -0.23 11.04
N ASN A 575 -22.45 -0.81 9.92
CA ASN A 575 -21.47 -0.18 9.02
C ASN A 575 -21.90 1.25 8.64
N GLN A 576 -20.97 2.21 8.73
CA GLN A 576 -21.13 3.65 8.46
C GLN A 576 -22.13 4.39 9.38
N GLN A 577 -22.56 3.78 10.47
CA GLN A 577 -23.49 4.41 11.41
C GLN A 577 -22.76 4.84 12.70
N GLU A 578 -22.85 6.14 13.01
CA GLU A 578 -22.31 6.71 14.25
C GLU A 578 -23.04 6.11 15.48
N ALA A 579 -22.26 5.75 16.50
CA ALA A 579 -22.77 5.33 17.80
C ALA A 579 -22.05 6.05 18.94
N LEU A 580 -22.80 6.31 20.00
CA LEU A 580 -22.36 7.04 21.19
C LEU A 580 -22.77 6.27 22.45
N ILE A 581 -21.81 6.02 23.34
CA ILE A 581 -22.05 5.54 24.70
C ILE A 581 -21.37 6.47 25.69
N GLN A 582 -22.11 6.94 26.70
CA GLN A 582 -21.59 7.86 27.71
C GLN A 582 -22.12 7.54 29.11
N GLN A 583 -21.28 7.75 30.13
CA GLN A 583 -21.60 7.59 31.54
C GLN A 583 -20.87 8.64 32.37
N GLY A 584 -21.58 9.40 33.20
CA GLY A 584 -20.98 10.36 34.10
C GLY A 584 -21.99 11.29 34.77
N VAL A 585 -21.56 12.50 35.09
CA VAL A 585 -22.38 13.50 35.79
C VAL A 585 -22.34 14.85 35.06
N GLU A 586 -23.41 15.62 35.21
CA GLU A 586 -23.48 17.00 34.73
C GLU A 586 -23.28 17.97 35.91
N ILE A 587 -22.31 18.86 35.77
CA ILE A 587 -21.96 19.86 36.77
C ILE A 587 -22.59 21.20 36.39
N PRO A 588 -23.40 21.83 37.28
CA PRO A 588 -23.97 23.15 37.03
C PRO A 588 -22.93 24.26 37.23
N TYR A 589 -22.72 25.09 36.22
CA TYR A 589 -21.93 26.31 36.25
C TYR A 589 -22.83 27.54 36.21
N GLN A 590 -22.55 28.52 37.08
CA GLN A 590 -23.24 29.80 37.04
C GLN A 590 -22.58 30.69 35.98
N ARG A 591 -23.37 31.17 35.01
CA ARG A 591 -22.96 32.11 33.95
C ARG A 591 -23.78 33.39 34.08
N ALA A 592 -23.15 34.55 33.89
CA ALA A 592 -23.88 35.80 33.78
C ALA A 592 -24.69 35.80 32.47
N SER A 593 -26.01 35.93 32.56
CA SER A 593 -26.88 36.12 31.40
C SER A 593 -26.73 37.55 30.85
N SER A 594 -27.09 37.76 29.58
CA SER A 594 -27.09 39.09 28.94
C SER A 594 -28.00 40.11 29.62
N SER A 595 -28.95 39.66 30.46
CA SER A 595 -29.82 40.50 31.28
C SER A 595 -29.27 40.84 32.68
N GLY A 596 -28.07 40.37 33.04
CA GLY A 596 -27.50 40.53 34.39
C GLY A 596 -28.02 39.53 35.43
N ALA A 597 -28.93 38.62 35.05
CA ALA A 597 -29.38 37.51 35.89
C ALA A 597 -28.39 36.33 35.84
N THR A 598 -28.32 35.53 36.91
CA THR A 598 -27.52 34.31 36.95
C THR A 598 -28.23 33.19 36.18
N ALA A 599 -27.63 32.68 35.10
CA ALA A 599 -28.09 31.50 34.37
C ALA A 599 -27.23 30.28 34.73
N VAL A 600 -27.85 29.09 34.84
CA VAL A 600 -27.12 27.85 35.12
C VAL A 600 -26.88 27.10 33.80
N SER A 601 -25.63 26.75 33.53
CA SER A 601 -25.19 25.94 32.37
C SER A 601 -24.59 24.65 32.87
N PHE A 602 -25.07 23.51 32.38
CA PHE A 602 -24.47 22.21 32.72
C PHE A 602 -23.22 21.96 31.85
N LYS A 603 -22.18 21.40 32.45
CA LYS A 603 -21.06 20.79 31.73
C LYS A 603 -20.93 19.33 32.12
N GLU A 604 -20.77 18.48 31.13
CA GLU A 604 -20.62 17.04 31.32
C GLU A 604 -19.21 16.69 31.80
N ALA A 605 -19.12 15.78 32.75
CA ALA A 605 -17.90 15.08 33.13
C ALA A 605 -18.18 13.58 32.99
N VAL A 606 -17.96 13.05 31.78
CA VAL A 606 -18.35 11.71 31.35
C VAL A 606 -17.18 10.87 30.84
N LEU A 607 -17.29 9.55 31.02
CA LEU A 607 -16.62 8.57 30.16
C LEU A 607 -17.47 8.43 28.89
N GLN A 608 -16.91 8.74 27.74
CA GLN A 608 -17.59 8.71 26.45
C GLN A 608 -16.78 7.92 25.42
N LEU A 609 -17.45 7.05 24.67
CA LEU A 609 -16.94 6.48 23.43
C LEU A 609 -17.91 6.85 22.31
N LYS A 610 -17.40 7.59 21.33
CA LYS A 610 -18.09 7.95 20.11
C LYS A 610 -17.33 7.33 18.93
N VAL A 611 -18.03 6.57 18.09
CA VAL A 611 -17.40 5.83 16.99
C VAL A 611 -18.27 5.76 15.75
N THR A 612 -17.64 5.90 14.58
CA THR A 612 -18.24 5.59 13.27
C THR A 612 -17.36 4.56 12.56
N PRO A 613 -17.78 3.29 12.44
CA PRO A 613 -16.99 2.27 11.77
C PRO A 613 -17.31 2.17 10.27
N GLN A 614 -16.33 1.79 9.48
CA GLN A 614 -16.44 1.44 8.07
C GLN A 614 -15.71 0.12 7.82
N ILE A 615 -16.46 -0.89 7.38
CA ILE A 615 -15.95 -2.20 7.02
C ILE A 615 -15.47 -2.17 5.57
N THR A 616 -14.25 -2.61 5.37
CA THR A 616 -13.61 -2.75 4.05
C THR A 616 -13.91 -4.12 3.43
N PRO A 617 -13.74 -4.31 2.11
CA PRO A 617 -13.99 -5.59 1.45
C PRO A 617 -13.09 -6.74 1.94
N ASP A 618 -11.91 -6.40 2.48
CA ASP A 618 -10.91 -7.32 3.05
C ASP A 618 -11.06 -7.51 4.59
N ASP A 619 -12.23 -7.20 5.14
CA ASP A 619 -12.61 -7.39 6.55
C ASP A 619 -11.84 -6.55 7.59
N HIS A 620 -11.10 -5.52 7.18
CA HIS A 620 -10.60 -4.50 8.11
C HIS A 620 -11.69 -3.48 8.46
N ILE A 621 -11.53 -2.82 9.61
CA ILE A 621 -12.45 -1.79 10.09
C ILE A 621 -11.70 -0.47 10.22
N ILE A 622 -12.10 0.50 9.40
CA ILE A 622 -11.72 1.90 9.58
C ILE A 622 -12.66 2.49 10.62
N MET A 623 -12.16 3.19 11.63
CA MET A 623 -13.00 3.80 12.66
C MET A 623 -12.57 5.23 12.92
N ASP A 624 -13.54 6.13 12.85
CA ASP A 624 -13.41 7.46 13.45
C ASP A 624 -13.76 7.33 14.94
N LEU A 625 -12.77 7.50 15.80
CA LEU A 625 -12.88 7.28 17.24
C LEU A 625 -12.70 8.60 17.98
N GLN A 626 -13.63 8.90 18.87
CA GLN A 626 -13.49 9.92 19.90
C GLN A 626 -13.77 9.28 21.26
N VAL A 627 -12.71 9.11 22.05
CA VAL A 627 -12.76 8.56 23.40
C VAL A 627 -12.47 9.68 24.38
N ASN A 628 -13.32 9.86 25.38
CA ASN A 628 -13.16 10.86 26.41
C ASN A 628 -13.33 10.23 27.80
N LYS A 629 -12.52 10.65 28.77
CA LYS A 629 -12.61 10.27 30.18
C LYS A 629 -12.41 11.51 31.05
N ASP A 630 -13.53 12.11 31.38
CA ASP A 630 -13.55 13.26 32.27
C ASP A 630 -13.79 12.83 33.73
N SER A 631 -13.21 13.58 34.65
CA SER A 631 -13.46 13.46 36.10
C SER A 631 -13.63 14.84 36.74
N VAL A 632 -14.37 14.89 37.84
CA VAL A 632 -14.53 16.12 38.63
C VAL A 632 -13.20 16.43 39.33
N GLY A 633 -12.62 17.58 39.01
CA GLY A 633 -11.36 18.05 39.58
C GLY A 633 -11.55 18.88 40.86
N GLN A 634 -10.52 19.64 41.22
CA GLN A 634 -10.51 20.49 42.41
C GLN A 634 -11.54 21.63 42.32
N VAL A 635 -12.08 22.05 43.47
CA VAL A 635 -13.05 23.15 43.57
C VAL A 635 -12.32 24.49 43.74
N PHE A 636 -12.51 25.40 42.79
CA PHE A 636 -11.98 26.76 42.83
C PHE A 636 -13.13 27.75 43.00
N ALA A 637 -13.10 28.54 44.09
CA ALA A 637 -14.13 29.55 44.39
C ALA A 637 -15.58 29.01 44.37
N GLY A 638 -15.78 27.78 44.84
CA GLY A 638 -17.10 27.12 44.88
C GLY A 638 -17.52 26.45 43.55
N VAL A 639 -16.67 26.48 42.53
CA VAL A 639 -16.91 25.85 41.21
C VAL A 639 -15.89 24.73 41.00
N PRO A 640 -16.32 23.47 40.81
CA PRO A 640 -15.40 22.37 40.48
C PRO A 640 -14.76 22.56 39.10
N SER A 641 -13.49 22.21 38.96
CA SER A 641 -12.82 22.02 37.67
C SER A 641 -13.15 20.64 37.09
N ILE A 642 -12.81 20.41 35.82
CA ILE A 642 -12.99 19.11 35.14
C ILE A 642 -11.63 18.71 34.58
N ASP A 643 -11.13 17.56 35.01
CA ASP A 643 -9.93 16.95 34.47
C ASP A 643 -10.33 16.11 33.26
N THR A 644 -9.83 16.49 32.08
CA THR A 644 -10.24 15.87 30.81
C THR A 644 -9.11 15.02 30.22
N ARG A 645 -9.47 13.85 29.67
CA ARG A 645 -8.54 12.97 28.96
C ARG A 645 -9.23 12.49 27.69
N SER A 646 -8.80 13.00 26.54
CA SER A 646 -9.46 12.70 25.27
C SER A 646 -8.49 12.32 24.16
N VAL A 647 -8.96 11.47 23.24
CA VAL A 647 -8.29 11.13 22.00
C VAL A 647 -9.31 11.14 20.87
N THR A 648 -8.97 11.83 19.78
CA THR A 648 -9.75 11.84 18.54
C THR A 648 -8.84 11.41 17.40
N THR A 649 -9.15 10.29 16.76
CA THR A 649 -8.29 9.72 15.72
C THR A 649 -9.08 8.86 14.76
N THR A 650 -8.56 8.69 13.55
CA THR A 650 -9.05 7.73 12.56
C THR A 650 -8.02 6.63 12.42
N VAL A 651 -8.43 5.38 12.62
CA VAL A 651 -7.53 4.21 12.58
C VAL A 651 -8.12 3.09 11.74
N LEU A 652 -7.24 2.33 11.09
CA LEU A 652 -7.56 1.06 10.43
C LEU A 652 -7.11 -0.07 11.35
N VAL A 653 -7.99 -1.01 11.65
CA VAL A 653 -7.71 -2.15 12.53
C VAL A 653 -8.27 -3.42 11.94
N ASP A 654 -7.54 -4.52 12.08
CA ASP A 654 -7.98 -5.86 11.73
C ASP A 654 -9.17 -6.34 12.57
N ASN A 655 -10.00 -7.21 11.98
CA ASN A 655 -11.17 -7.75 12.67
C ASN A 655 -10.78 -8.63 13.86
N GLY A 656 -11.10 -8.16 15.07
CA GLY A 656 -10.86 -8.87 16.32
C GLY A 656 -9.51 -8.57 16.98
N GLU A 657 -8.66 -7.76 16.33
CA GLU A 657 -7.36 -7.37 16.89
C GLU A 657 -7.45 -6.12 17.76
N THR A 658 -6.50 -5.99 18.69
CA THR A 658 -6.42 -4.85 19.61
C THR A 658 -5.33 -3.90 19.15
N LEU A 659 -5.70 -2.65 18.85
CA LEU A 659 -4.77 -1.57 18.54
C LEU A 659 -4.62 -0.64 19.74
N VAL A 660 -3.38 -0.24 20.06
CA VAL A 660 -3.09 0.85 20.99
C VAL A 660 -3.26 2.17 20.25
N LEU A 661 -4.26 2.97 20.64
CA LEU A 661 -4.50 4.29 20.05
C LEU A 661 -3.44 5.31 20.49
N GLY A 662 -2.95 5.16 21.72
CA GLY A 662 -1.95 6.04 22.30
C GLY A 662 -1.91 5.96 23.82
N GLY A 663 -1.04 6.76 24.41
CA GLY A 663 -0.90 6.87 25.86
C GLY A 663 -0.10 8.08 26.30
N ILE A 664 -0.15 8.36 27.60
CA ILE A 664 0.58 9.45 28.26
C ILE A 664 1.33 8.84 29.45
N TYR A 665 2.64 9.08 29.50
CA TYR A 665 3.48 8.73 30.65
C TYR A 665 3.94 10.02 31.32
N GLU A 666 3.67 10.14 32.61
CA GLU A 666 4.04 11.27 33.45
C GLU A 666 4.85 10.80 34.65
N GLN A 667 5.93 11.51 34.95
CA GLN A 667 6.75 11.24 36.12
C GLN A 667 7.18 12.56 36.78
N GLU A 668 6.84 12.70 38.05
CA GLU A 668 7.24 13.84 38.89
C GLU A 668 8.17 13.37 40.00
N THR A 669 9.39 13.93 40.05
CA THR A 669 10.36 13.63 41.11
C THR A 669 10.71 14.89 41.90
N GLY A 670 10.50 14.85 43.21
CA GLY A 670 10.84 15.93 44.13
C GLY A 670 11.85 15.48 45.19
N VAL A 671 12.82 16.34 45.48
CA VAL A 671 13.69 16.19 46.66
C VAL A 671 13.73 17.53 47.38
N GLN A 672 13.16 17.58 48.57
CA GLN A 672 13.19 18.72 49.46
C GLN A 672 14.10 18.39 50.64
N ALA A 673 15.06 19.26 50.93
CA ALA A 673 15.98 19.10 52.04
C ALA A 673 16.08 20.39 52.84
N GLU A 674 15.71 20.35 54.11
CA GLU A 674 15.87 21.45 55.06
C GLU A 674 16.97 21.09 56.03
N ARG A 675 17.87 22.04 56.32
CA ARG A 675 19.08 21.73 57.11
C ARG A 675 19.58 22.94 57.88
N VAL A 676 20.21 22.68 59.02
CA VAL A 676 20.98 23.69 59.74
C VAL A 676 22.24 24.01 58.92
N PRO A 677 22.50 25.29 58.59
CA PRO A 677 23.73 25.69 57.88
C PRO A 677 24.98 25.15 58.59
N PHE A 678 26.00 24.78 57.82
CA PHE A 678 27.25 24.13 58.28
C PHE A 678 27.06 22.70 58.83
N PHE A 679 26.25 22.50 59.87
CA PHE A 679 26.12 21.21 60.55
C PHE A 679 25.41 20.12 59.72
N GLY A 680 24.39 20.50 58.93
CA GLY A 680 23.66 19.55 58.08
C GLY A 680 24.44 19.03 56.87
N SER A 681 25.60 19.63 56.55
CA SER A 681 26.49 19.19 55.46
C SER A 681 27.66 18.29 55.93
N LEU A 682 27.79 18.04 57.23
CA LEU A 682 28.89 17.22 57.76
C LEU A 682 28.72 15.74 57.34
N PRO A 683 29.79 15.07 56.88
CA PRO A 683 29.73 13.63 56.60
C PRO A 683 29.47 12.85 57.88
N GLY A 684 28.64 11.80 57.80
CA GLY A 684 28.25 10.96 58.93
C GLY A 684 27.17 11.59 59.82
N VAL A 685 27.49 12.71 60.49
CA VAL A 685 26.62 13.32 61.51
C VAL A 685 25.61 14.33 60.96
N GLY A 686 25.73 14.75 59.70
CA GLY A 686 24.85 15.77 59.11
C GLY A 686 23.37 15.38 59.07
N TRP A 687 23.06 14.08 59.09
CA TRP A 687 21.68 13.57 59.19
C TRP A 687 20.96 13.95 60.49
N LEU A 688 21.69 14.29 61.56
CA LEU A 688 21.10 14.77 62.81
C LEU A 688 20.68 16.25 62.74
N PHE A 689 21.02 16.94 61.65
CA PHE A 689 20.84 18.38 61.47
C PHE A 689 20.14 18.71 60.15
N LYS A 690 19.49 17.73 59.51
CA LYS A 690 18.69 17.91 58.30
C LYS A 690 17.45 17.01 58.30
N THR A 691 16.43 17.44 57.58
CA THR A 691 15.32 16.61 57.13
C THR A 691 15.36 16.49 55.60
N GLU A 692 14.94 15.34 55.08
CA GLU A 692 14.93 15.06 53.64
C GLU A 692 13.64 14.36 53.24
N ALA A 693 12.83 15.04 52.45
CA ALA A 693 11.61 14.53 51.84
C ALA A 693 11.85 14.23 50.36
N LYS A 694 11.58 13.00 49.95
CA LYS A 694 11.70 12.52 48.57
C LYS A 694 10.35 12.05 48.08
N THR A 695 9.90 12.57 46.94
CA THR A 695 8.67 12.18 46.25
C THR A 695 9.00 11.68 44.84
N ASN A 696 8.28 10.67 44.37
CA ASN A 696 8.38 10.13 43.02
C ASN A 696 7.01 9.58 42.63
N ASN A 697 6.28 10.34 41.85
CA ASN A 697 4.94 10.00 41.38
C ASN A 697 5.03 9.59 39.92
N LYS A 698 4.43 8.46 39.57
CA LYS A 698 4.42 7.92 38.20
C LYS A 698 3.00 7.61 37.78
N GLN A 699 2.60 8.10 36.63
CA GLN A 699 1.29 7.87 36.06
C GLN A 699 1.41 7.47 34.59
N GLU A 700 0.71 6.41 34.21
CA GLU A 700 0.64 5.93 32.84
C GLU A 700 -0.82 5.77 32.41
N LEU A 701 -1.18 6.35 31.26
CA LEU A 701 -2.47 6.21 30.61
C LEU A 701 -2.26 5.48 29.30
N LEU A 702 -3.01 4.41 29.05
CA LEU A 702 -3.04 3.69 27.78
C LEU A 702 -4.48 3.53 27.29
N ILE A 703 -4.71 3.75 26.00
CA ILE A 703 -6.01 3.59 25.36
C ILE A 703 -5.91 2.53 24.27
N PHE A 704 -6.71 1.49 24.38
CA PHE A 704 -6.80 0.38 23.44
C PHE A 704 -8.17 0.37 22.78
N VAL A 705 -8.23 -0.07 21.52
CA VAL A 705 -9.48 -0.35 20.82
C VAL A 705 -9.45 -1.73 20.20
N THR A 706 -10.59 -2.42 20.17
CA THR A 706 -10.76 -3.74 19.57
C THR A 706 -12.10 -3.79 18.85
N PRO A 707 -12.13 -3.67 17.50
CA PRO A 707 -13.33 -3.90 16.72
C PRO A 707 -13.53 -5.38 16.45
N LYS A 708 -14.79 -5.80 16.34
CA LYS A 708 -15.17 -7.18 15.96
C LYS A 708 -16.43 -7.18 15.12
N ILE A 709 -16.35 -7.71 13.90
CA ILE A 709 -17.49 -7.89 13.02
C ILE A 709 -18.38 -9.01 13.58
N ILE A 710 -19.66 -8.72 13.78
CA ILE A 710 -20.64 -9.70 14.27
C ILE A 710 -21.13 -10.50 13.06
N LYS A 711 -20.79 -11.79 13.01
CA LYS A 711 -21.37 -12.73 12.02
C LYS A 711 -22.79 -13.07 12.45
N GLN A 712 -23.72 -13.10 11.49
CA GLN A 712 -25.18 -13.25 11.66
C GLN A 712 -25.67 -14.55 12.34
N SER A 713 -24.77 -15.38 12.91
CA SER A 713 -25.09 -16.66 13.53
C SER A 713 -24.95 -16.69 15.06
N VAL A 714 -24.98 -15.55 15.73
CA VAL A 714 -24.95 -15.51 17.21
C VAL A 714 -26.34 -15.17 17.74
N SER A 715 -27.14 -16.21 17.97
CA SER A 715 -28.19 -16.16 18.97
C SER A 715 -27.52 -15.96 20.33
N ILE A 716 -27.60 -14.73 20.86
CA ILE A 716 -27.23 -14.42 22.23
C ILE A 716 -28.33 -15.02 23.11
N ASN A 717 -28.07 -16.18 23.70
CA ASN A 717 -28.83 -16.71 24.83
C ASN A 717 -28.12 -16.35 26.13
#